data_AF-A0A7Y0NQX2-F1
#
_entry.id   AF-A0A7Y0NQX2-F1
#
_cell.length_a   1.000
_cell.length_b   1.000
_cell.length_c   1.000
_cell.angle_alpha   90.00
_cell.angle_beta   90.00
_cell.angle_gamma   90.00
#
_symmetry.space_group_name_H-M   'P 1'
#
loop_
_entity.id
_entity.type
_entity.pdbx_description
1 polymer ?
#
loop_
_entity_poly.entity_id
_entity_poly.type
_entity_poly.pdbx_seq_one_letter_code
_entity_poly.pdbx_strand_id
1 'polypeptide(L)'
;MKKLLILFALSICFLAGFAQKSFESYGFQPQLIRGIQGQYIYYIRVLPNQQMDKSTLIIDFQASKILNTAKSFIHVLVNDMPALSSSFQTDSINRFKVPIHQSSKGTSDFLKITVRSQLIIGNDMCQDDKNAGLWLNILPSSTIYWAKNKQYGPSTLNLSNALFSKKAIVYPNNISASELQTVALTYAKLLRSTTDRINLYPISQMPQGLDNFIAIGLAHKLKSKFGSKLNIAPKKGQGILYLNKETDTTKVGSLRQILFVTAADVAGMSKAADALLTPGILESSFQDILKVDRAGYKKFEKKNRLNLSDLEDSNNLMTGTGSLNHDYQFKTSAFSTLPAALNCQFEIRFSGIGQKDRGYFNVYLNDILLTSRQLNESGTLQVSATVNRYQIKKFNVLRTEFVFYPVNGACQGNFQHFIGQVDASKSYLEVSDDLEEKQASFYSYPDVFQQGTAILVAKNMLSYAVRAICELTYQLNDHPSNEIKYRPVVDFSNNAAKYKGRNIVLISDRQDQLLHSFQEMPLQYKTDFTIYGEQPGNVIYKLSSPEASAISQIFKDENYPVVLSVTTPPNDAAAELLENSILDLNEQLNLLSGNTLINSKNSHLVFNLDRNSNNIVYQGDGNGRWQTFWLKYKLVLLAGALFIIFLAYLYVRSKVNKSQKIVTQ
;
A
#
# COMPACT_ATOMS: atom_id res chain seq x y z
N MET A 1 -44.32 33.05 12.81
CA MET A 1 -42.94 32.84 12.32
C MET A 1 -42.00 32.21 13.36
N LYS A 2 -41.94 32.64 14.63
CA LYS A 2 -41.09 32.00 15.68
C LYS A 2 -41.36 30.49 15.92
N LYS A 3 -42.62 30.03 15.87
CA LYS A 3 -42.95 28.60 16.00
C LYS A 3 -42.54 27.74 14.79
N LEU A 4 -42.47 28.34 13.59
CA LEU A 4 -42.03 27.65 12.37
C LEU A 4 -40.51 27.48 12.34
N LEU A 5 -39.77 28.49 12.83
CA LEU A 5 -38.31 28.45 13.01
C LEU A 5 -37.87 27.44 14.07
N ILE A 6 -38.65 27.26 15.15
CA ILE A 6 -38.40 26.22 16.17
C ILE A 6 -38.68 24.83 15.60
N LEU A 7 -39.70 24.64 14.76
CA LEU A 7 -39.95 23.36 14.08
C LEU A 7 -38.85 23.03 13.05
N PHE A 8 -38.34 24.03 12.33
CA PHE A 8 -37.25 23.87 11.38
C PHE A 8 -35.91 23.61 12.09
N ALA A 9 -35.66 24.27 13.24
CA ALA A 9 -34.51 24.00 14.09
C ALA A 9 -34.57 22.62 14.77
N LEU A 10 -35.77 22.13 15.14
CA LEU A 10 -35.96 20.76 15.63
C LEU A 10 -35.78 19.72 14.52
N SER A 11 -36.25 19.96 13.30
CA SER A 11 -36.00 19.05 12.16
C SER A 11 -34.52 18.99 11.76
N ILE A 12 -33.77 20.09 11.90
CA ILE A 12 -32.31 20.09 11.68
C ILE A 12 -31.57 19.41 12.85
N CYS A 13 -32.10 19.44 14.07
CA CYS A 13 -31.51 18.74 15.23
C CYS A 13 -31.77 17.22 15.25
N PHE A 14 -32.66 16.67 14.43
CA PHE A 14 -32.90 15.22 14.32
C PHE A 14 -32.03 14.50 13.28
N LEU A 15 -31.11 15.19 12.60
CA LEU A 15 -30.02 14.56 11.84
C LEU A 15 -28.93 14.04 12.79
N ALA A 16 -29.33 13.19 13.74
CA ALA A 16 -28.43 12.51 14.65
C ALA A 16 -27.72 11.35 13.93
N GLY A 17 -26.56 11.68 13.35
CA GLY A 17 -25.37 10.85 13.17
C GLY A 17 -25.57 9.37 12.79
N PHE A 18 -25.72 9.11 11.51
CA PHE A 18 -25.33 7.82 10.94
C PHE A 18 -23.84 7.87 10.59
N ALA A 19 -23.10 6.81 10.89
CA ALA A 19 -21.76 6.65 10.33
C ALA A 19 -21.91 6.10 8.91
N GLN A 20 -21.65 6.96 7.91
CA GLN A 20 -21.67 6.58 6.50
C GLN A 20 -20.32 5.99 6.12
N LYS A 21 -20.31 4.80 5.51
CA LYS A 21 -19.11 4.21 4.89
C LYS A 21 -19.45 3.58 3.55
N SER A 22 -18.70 3.91 2.51
CA SER A 22 -18.80 3.32 1.17
C SER A 22 -18.16 1.94 1.13
N PHE A 23 -18.50 1.14 0.12
CA PHE A 23 -17.87 -0.16 -0.15
C PHE A 23 -16.38 0.00 -0.45
N GLU A 24 -16.01 1.07 -1.15
CA GLU A 24 -14.62 1.46 -1.36
C GLU A 24 -13.86 1.67 -0.03
N SER A 25 -14.50 2.27 0.98
CA SER A 25 -13.87 2.44 2.31
C SER A 25 -13.66 1.14 3.09
N TYR A 26 -14.27 0.05 2.64
CA TYR A 26 -14.02 -1.31 3.13
C TYR A 26 -13.04 -2.10 2.24
N GLY A 27 -12.50 -1.47 1.19
CA GLY A 27 -11.57 -2.10 0.24
C GLY A 27 -12.25 -2.87 -0.90
N PHE A 28 -13.59 -2.86 -1.00
CA PHE A 28 -14.28 -3.59 -2.06
C PHE A 28 -14.15 -2.87 -3.40
N GLN A 29 -13.74 -3.63 -4.41
CA GLN A 29 -13.66 -3.20 -5.81
C GLN A 29 -15.01 -3.36 -6.53
N PRO A 30 -15.21 -2.73 -7.71
CA PRO A 30 -16.39 -2.97 -8.53
C PRO A 30 -16.55 -4.46 -8.83
N GLN A 31 -17.77 -4.99 -8.69
CA GLN A 31 -18.03 -6.42 -8.88
C GLN A 31 -18.94 -6.65 -10.08
N LEU A 32 -18.42 -7.37 -11.08
CA LEU A 32 -19.15 -7.70 -12.30
C LEU A 32 -19.78 -9.08 -12.19
N ILE A 33 -21.09 -9.13 -12.07
CA ILE A 33 -21.89 -10.37 -12.09
C ILE A 33 -22.33 -10.63 -13.53
N ARG A 34 -21.98 -11.79 -14.10
CA ARG A 34 -22.33 -12.20 -15.48
C ARG A 34 -23.27 -13.40 -15.50
N GLY A 35 -23.92 -13.58 -16.65
CA GLY A 35 -24.77 -14.74 -16.94
C GLY A 35 -26.23 -14.55 -16.52
N ILE A 36 -27.06 -15.56 -16.83
CA ILE A 36 -28.51 -15.53 -16.52
C ILE A 36 -28.75 -15.50 -15.02
N GLN A 37 -27.94 -16.23 -14.25
CA GLN A 37 -27.93 -16.17 -12.80
C GLN A 37 -26.50 -16.05 -12.31
N GLY A 38 -26.26 -15.06 -11.46
CA GLY A 38 -24.96 -14.88 -10.82
C GLY A 38 -25.12 -14.35 -9.41
N GLN A 39 -24.08 -14.48 -8.59
CA GLN A 39 -24.08 -13.95 -7.23
C GLN A 39 -22.69 -13.49 -6.79
N TYR A 40 -22.67 -12.54 -5.86
CA TYR A 40 -21.47 -12.11 -5.15
C TYR A 40 -21.79 -11.88 -3.66
N ILE A 41 -20.83 -12.16 -2.78
CA ILE A 41 -21.00 -12.10 -1.31
C ILE A 41 -19.98 -11.13 -0.70
N TYR A 42 -20.45 -10.17 0.09
CA TYR A 42 -19.64 -9.24 0.88
C TYR A 42 -19.70 -9.60 2.36
N TYR A 43 -18.58 -9.46 3.07
CA TYR A 43 -18.49 -9.59 4.53
C TYR A 43 -17.99 -8.30 5.16
N ILE A 44 -18.81 -7.67 6.01
CA ILE A 44 -18.52 -6.35 6.58
C ILE A 44 -18.53 -6.42 8.09
N ARG A 45 -17.42 -6.06 8.74
CA ARG A 45 -17.33 -6.03 10.21
C ARG A 45 -18.18 -4.90 10.79
N VAL A 46 -18.98 -5.22 11.80
CA VAL A 46 -19.77 -4.25 12.56
C VAL A 46 -18.96 -3.73 13.73
N LEU A 47 -18.81 -2.40 13.84
CA LEU A 47 -18.06 -1.77 14.93
C LEU A 47 -18.90 -1.69 16.23
N PRO A 48 -18.28 -1.61 17.42
CA PRO A 48 -19.01 -1.59 18.70
C PRO A 48 -20.00 -0.44 18.87
N ASN A 49 -19.71 0.72 18.25
CA ASN A 49 -20.58 1.89 18.26
C ASN A 49 -21.69 1.84 17.18
N GLN A 50 -21.71 0.79 16.37
CA GLN A 50 -22.68 0.56 15.31
C GLN A 50 -23.65 -0.55 15.73
N GLN A 51 -24.86 -0.51 15.20
CA GLN A 51 -25.84 -1.58 15.35
C GLN A 51 -26.43 -1.93 13.98
N MET A 52 -26.71 -3.21 13.74
CA MET A 52 -27.34 -3.64 12.48
C MET A 52 -28.79 -3.15 12.37
N ASP A 53 -29.55 -3.20 13.47
CA ASP A 53 -30.94 -2.76 13.48
C ASP A 53 -31.08 -1.27 13.16
N LYS A 54 -32.01 -0.94 12.25
CA LYS A 54 -32.26 0.42 11.72
C LYS A 54 -31.12 1.01 10.90
N SER A 55 -30.11 0.20 10.57
CA SER A 55 -29.13 0.58 9.56
C SER A 55 -29.73 0.47 8.16
N THR A 56 -29.13 1.16 7.19
CA THR A 56 -29.59 1.12 5.80
C THR A 56 -28.42 0.83 4.88
N LEU A 57 -28.57 -0.16 4.02
CA LEU A 57 -27.67 -0.44 2.91
C LEU A 57 -28.17 0.29 1.65
N ILE A 58 -27.29 0.99 0.96
CA ILE A 58 -27.51 1.54 -0.38
C ILE A 58 -26.64 0.77 -1.35
N ILE A 59 -27.24 0.14 -2.35
CA ILE A 59 -26.53 -0.53 -3.44
C ILE A 59 -26.67 0.31 -4.70
N ASP A 60 -25.53 0.78 -5.21
CA ASP A 60 -25.42 1.44 -6.50
C ASP A 60 -24.88 0.43 -7.52
N PHE A 61 -25.54 0.28 -8.66
CA PHE A 61 -25.11 -0.66 -9.70
C PHE A 61 -25.51 -0.20 -11.10
N GLN A 62 -24.85 -0.76 -12.11
CA GLN A 62 -25.16 -0.58 -13.52
C GLN A 62 -25.51 -1.92 -14.15
N ALA A 63 -26.39 -1.91 -15.13
CA ALA A 63 -26.81 -3.10 -15.86
C ALA A 63 -26.66 -2.87 -17.37
N SER A 64 -26.45 -3.96 -18.10
CA SER A 64 -26.34 -3.93 -19.55
C SER A 64 -27.58 -3.38 -20.24
N LYS A 65 -27.39 -2.58 -21.29
CA LYS A 65 -28.47 -1.88 -22.00
C LYS A 65 -29.46 -2.80 -22.71
N ILE A 66 -29.04 -4.01 -23.03
CA ILE A 66 -29.82 -4.97 -23.82
C ILE A 66 -30.74 -5.84 -22.96
N LEU A 67 -30.70 -5.70 -21.63
CA LEU A 67 -31.50 -6.52 -20.73
C LEU A 67 -32.99 -6.18 -20.82
N ASN A 68 -33.81 -7.21 -20.79
CA ASN A 68 -35.24 -7.09 -20.60
C ASN A 68 -35.53 -6.85 -19.12
N THR A 69 -35.73 -5.59 -18.76
CA THR A 69 -35.98 -5.13 -17.38
C THR A 69 -37.27 -5.69 -16.78
N ALA A 70 -38.24 -6.10 -17.60
CA ALA A 70 -39.48 -6.71 -17.12
C ALA A 70 -39.27 -8.16 -16.62
N LYS A 71 -38.18 -8.81 -17.03
CA LYS A 71 -37.84 -10.19 -16.67
C LYS A 71 -36.53 -10.34 -15.91
N SER A 72 -35.81 -9.23 -15.74
CA SER A 72 -34.53 -9.20 -15.04
C SER A 72 -34.71 -8.63 -13.64
N PHE A 73 -34.10 -9.28 -12.66
CA PHE A 73 -34.22 -8.95 -11.25
C PHE A 73 -32.87 -8.96 -10.56
N ILE A 74 -32.72 -8.10 -9.57
CA ILE A 74 -31.67 -8.23 -8.56
C ILE A 74 -32.32 -8.68 -7.25
N HIS A 75 -31.62 -9.53 -6.50
CA HIS A 75 -32.00 -9.93 -5.16
C HIS A 75 -30.88 -9.58 -4.20
N VAL A 76 -31.23 -8.99 -3.07
CA VAL A 76 -30.29 -8.65 -2.00
C VAL A 76 -30.68 -9.45 -0.78
N LEU A 77 -29.74 -10.21 -0.24
CA LEU A 77 -29.89 -10.94 1.01
C LEU A 77 -28.95 -10.35 2.06
N VAL A 78 -29.43 -10.26 3.29
CA VAL A 78 -28.67 -9.81 4.45
C VAL A 78 -28.66 -10.93 5.49
N ASN A 79 -27.47 -11.44 5.81
CA ASN A 79 -27.26 -12.63 6.63
C ASN A 79 -28.13 -13.81 6.17
N ASP A 80 -28.03 -14.11 4.87
CA ASP A 80 -28.76 -15.19 4.18
C ASP A 80 -30.29 -15.07 4.17
N MET A 81 -30.84 -13.94 4.64
CA MET A 81 -32.28 -13.65 4.53
C MET A 81 -32.59 -12.63 3.44
N PRO A 82 -33.63 -12.86 2.62
CA PRO A 82 -34.00 -11.95 1.54
C PRO A 82 -34.44 -10.60 2.11
N ALA A 83 -33.80 -9.53 1.66
CA ALA A 83 -34.06 -8.16 2.10
C ALA A 83 -34.69 -7.31 0.99
N LEU A 84 -34.33 -7.54 -0.28
CA LEU A 84 -34.91 -6.87 -1.43
C LEU A 84 -34.95 -7.79 -2.64
N SER A 85 -35.97 -7.64 -3.47
CA SER A 85 -36.01 -8.17 -4.83
C SER A 85 -36.67 -7.13 -5.73
N SER A 86 -35.98 -6.66 -6.77
CA SER A 86 -36.48 -5.58 -7.62
C SER A 86 -35.99 -5.72 -9.04
N SER A 87 -36.83 -5.30 -10.00
CA SER A 87 -36.39 -4.95 -11.34
C SER A 87 -35.63 -3.62 -11.31
N PHE A 88 -34.96 -3.29 -12.42
CA PHE A 88 -34.09 -2.13 -12.53
C PHE A 88 -34.17 -1.50 -13.92
N GLN A 89 -33.64 -0.29 -14.05
CA GLN A 89 -33.53 0.40 -15.33
C GLN A 89 -32.22 0.05 -16.03
N THR A 90 -32.22 0.02 -17.35
CA THR A 90 -31.00 -0.07 -18.15
C THR A 90 -30.44 1.31 -18.42
N ASP A 91 -29.13 1.39 -18.68
CA ASP A 91 -28.44 2.63 -19.11
C ASP A 91 -28.42 3.78 -18.09
N SER A 92 -28.56 3.46 -16.81
CA SER A 92 -28.41 4.41 -15.71
C SER A 92 -27.79 3.74 -14.49
N ILE A 93 -27.25 4.55 -13.57
CA ILE A 93 -26.88 4.07 -12.25
C ILE A 93 -28.18 3.85 -11.47
N ASN A 94 -28.46 2.60 -11.14
CA ASN A 94 -29.57 2.24 -10.30
C ASN A 94 -29.15 2.31 -8.84
N ARG A 95 -30.07 2.73 -7.98
CA ARG A 95 -29.85 2.86 -6.54
C ARG A 95 -30.96 2.18 -5.78
N PHE A 96 -30.62 1.17 -4.99
CA PHE A 96 -31.54 0.50 -4.09
C PHE A 96 -31.23 0.81 -2.63
N LYS A 97 -32.28 1.12 -1.87
CA LYS A 97 -32.21 1.35 -0.43
C LYS A 97 -32.81 0.15 0.28
N VAL A 98 -31.96 -0.59 0.99
CA VAL A 98 -32.31 -1.83 1.69
C VAL A 98 -32.21 -1.58 3.19
N PRO A 99 -33.33 -1.54 3.93
CA PRO A 99 -33.29 -1.46 5.39
C PRO A 99 -32.75 -2.75 5.99
N ILE A 100 -31.87 -2.64 6.99
CA ILE A 100 -31.34 -3.77 7.74
C ILE A 100 -32.19 -3.95 9.00
N HIS A 101 -32.91 -5.08 9.07
CA HIS A 101 -33.81 -5.40 10.15
C HIS A 101 -33.14 -6.23 11.24
N GLN A 102 -33.65 -6.14 12.47
CA GLN A 102 -33.20 -6.96 13.60
C GLN A 102 -33.32 -8.47 13.35
N SER A 103 -34.31 -8.92 12.57
CA SER A 103 -34.44 -10.33 12.19
C SER A 103 -33.20 -10.81 11.45
N SER A 104 -32.55 -9.94 10.66
CA SER A 104 -31.27 -10.16 9.97
C SER A 104 -30.04 -10.14 10.87
N LYS A 105 -30.19 -10.17 12.19
CA LYS A 105 -29.05 -10.25 13.11
C LYS A 105 -28.45 -11.66 13.08
N GLY A 106 -27.27 -11.79 12.49
CA GLY A 106 -26.47 -13.00 12.57
C GLY A 106 -25.86 -13.20 13.96
N THR A 107 -25.27 -14.36 14.20
CA THR A 107 -24.49 -14.69 15.42
C THR A 107 -23.06 -14.13 15.39
N SER A 108 -22.66 -13.48 14.29
CA SER A 108 -21.30 -13.01 14.02
C SER A 108 -21.20 -11.48 14.12
N ASP A 109 -20.01 -10.99 14.42
CA ASP A 109 -19.62 -9.56 14.35
C ASP A 109 -19.52 -9.06 12.89
N PHE A 110 -19.85 -9.90 11.91
CA PHE A 110 -19.87 -9.57 10.49
C PHE A 110 -21.31 -9.55 9.94
N LEU A 111 -21.58 -8.57 9.09
CA LEU A 111 -22.73 -8.49 8.21
C LEU A 111 -22.38 -9.15 6.88
N LYS A 112 -23.07 -10.24 6.54
CA LYS A 112 -23.00 -10.87 5.22
C LYS A 112 -24.04 -10.24 4.30
N ILE A 113 -23.62 -9.73 3.15
CA ILE A 113 -24.51 -9.21 2.11
C ILE A 113 -24.33 -10.07 0.87
N THR A 114 -25.40 -10.68 0.37
CA THR A 114 -25.36 -11.43 -0.89
C THR A 114 -26.18 -10.69 -1.92
N VAL A 115 -25.55 -10.37 -3.06
CA VAL A 115 -26.25 -9.79 -4.21
C VAL A 115 -26.34 -10.87 -5.27
N ARG A 116 -27.57 -11.20 -5.67
CA ARG A 116 -27.86 -12.15 -6.76
C ARG A 116 -28.52 -11.42 -7.91
N SER A 117 -28.23 -11.85 -9.12
CA SER A 117 -28.91 -11.37 -10.32
C SER A 117 -29.65 -12.51 -11.01
N GLN A 118 -30.75 -12.14 -11.66
CA GLN A 118 -31.41 -12.90 -12.69
C GLN A 118 -31.52 -12.00 -13.92
N LEU A 119 -30.77 -12.29 -14.99
CA LEU A 119 -30.61 -11.44 -16.16
C LEU A 119 -31.17 -12.14 -17.41
N ILE A 120 -32.05 -11.46 -18.14
CA ILE A 120 -32.73 -11.99 -19.33
C ILE A 120 -32.76 -10.91 -20.42
N ILE A 121 -32.57 -11.26 -21.69
CA ILE A 121 -32.60 -10.34 -22.84
C ILE A 121 -33.87 -10.59 -23.68
N GLY A 122 -34.14 -11.85 -24.01
CA GLY A 122 -35.22 -12.27 -24.88
C GLY A 122 -36.26 -13.16 -24.21
N ASN A 123 -36.97 -13.93 -25.04
CA ASN A 123 -37.89 -14.98 -24.59
C ASN A 123 -37.24 -16.37 -24.61
N ASP A 124 -36.09 -16.49 -25.27
CA ASP A 124 -35.35 -17.73 -25.41
C ASP A 124 -34.10 -17.69 -24.53
N MET A 125 -34.21 -18.30 -23.35
CA MET A 125 -33.10 -18.40 -22.40
C MET A 125 -31.87 -19.10 -22.99
N CYS A 126 -32.04 -19.98 -23.98
CA CYS A 126 -30.92 -20.69 -24.63
C CYS A 126 -30.08 -19.76 -25.53
N GLN A 127 -30.72 -18.77 -26.15
CA GLN A 127 -30.02 -17.75 -26.94
C GLN A 127 -29.37 -16.72 -26.03
N ASP A 128 -30.05 -16.34 -24.95
CA ASP A 128 -29.56 -15.36 -24.00
C ASP A 128 -28.29 -15.82 -23.27
N ASP A 129 -28.20 -17.10 -22.86
CA ASP A 129 -27.09 -17.64 -22.05
C ASP A 129 -25.70 -17.43 -22.67
N LYS A 130 -25.63 -17.34 -24.01
CA LYS A 130 -24.38 -17.12 -24.76
C LYS A 130 -24.08 -15.65 -25.01
N ASN A 131 -24.95 -14.74 -24.58
CA ASN A 131 -24.83 -13.32 -24.86
C ASN A 131 -23.93 -12.64 -23.83
N ALA A 132 -22.81 -12.08 -24.30
CA ALA A 132 -21.86 -11.35 -23.45
C ALA A 132 -22.45 -10.10 -22.78
N GLY A 133 -23.62 -9.64 -23.23
CA GLY A 133 -24.37 -8.54 -22.62
C GLY A 133 -25.22 -8.94 -21.41
N LEU A 134 -25.19 -10.18 -20.92
CA LEU A 134 -25.76 -10.56 -19.63
C LEU A 134 -24.81 -10.18 -18.49
N TRP A 135 -24.84 -8.92 -18.05
CA TRP A 135 -24.02 -8.46 -16.94
C TRP A 135 -24.68 -7.37 -16.07
N LEU A 136 -24.25 -7.33 -14.81
CA LEU A 136 -24.57 -6.33 -13.80
C LEU A 136 -23.30 -5.99 -13.02
N ASN A 137 -22.98 -4.70 -12.89
CA ASN A 137 -21.79 -4.20 -12.21
C ASN A 137 -22.16 -3.45 -10.93
N ILE A 138 -21.78 -3.97 -9.77
CA ILE A 138 -21.98 -3.31 -8.47
C ILE A 138 -20.88 -2.27 -8.27
N LEU A 139 -21.28 -1.03 -7.99
CA LEU A 139 -20.36 0.10 -7.91
C LEU A 139 -19.77 0.28 -6.49
N PRO A 140 -18.51 0.74 -6.38
CA PRO A 140 -17.88 1.07 -5.09
C PRO A 140 -18.57 2.19 -4.30
N SER A 141 -19.43 2.98 -4.97
CA SER A 141 -20.25 4.03 -4.35
C SER A 141 -21.37 3.48 -3.47
N SER A 142 -21.67 2.18 -3.55
CA SER A 142 -22.55 1.48 -2.61
C SER A 142 -22.13 1.78 -1.16
N THR A 143 -23.08 2.00 -0.27
CA THR A 143 -22.82 2.63 1.03
C THR A 143 -23.68 2.02 2.13
N ILE A 144 -23.13 1.92 3.35
CA ILE A 144 -23.90 1.57 4.55
C ILE A 144 -24.01 2.77 5.47
N TYR A 145 -25.24 3.06 5.88
CA TYR A 145 -25.57 4.00 6.95
C TYR A 145 -25.80 3.22 8.22
N TRP A 146 -24.80 3.23 9.11
CA TRP A 146 -24.89 2.55 10.39
C TRP A 146 -25.66 3.38 11.40
N ALA A 147 -26.71 2.78 11.97
CA ALA A 147 -27.35 3.31 13.16
C ALA A 147 -26.38 3.26 14.35
N LYS A 148 -26.45 4.27 15.22
CA LYS A 148 -25.65 4.31 16.46
C LYS A 148 -26.16 3.28 17.45
N ASN A 149 -25.24 2.52 18.02
CA ASN A 149 -25.53 1.67 19.16
C ASN A 149 -25.76 2.53 20.41
N LYS A 150 -27.00 2.57 20.91
CA LYS A 150 -27.35 3.36 22.10
C LYS A 150 -26.74 2.81 23.40
N GLN A 151 -26.33 1.54 23.40
CA GLN A 151 -25.65 0.89 24.52
C GLN A 151 -24.13 1.12 24.51
N TYR A 152 -23.62 1.81 23.48
CA TYR A 152 -22.20 2.14 23.42
C TYR A 152 -21.84 3.20 24.46
N GLY A 153 -20.92 2.86 25.36
CA GLY A 153 -20.51 3.70 26.48
C GLY A 153 -19.27 3.16 27.19
N PRO A 154 -18.88 3.75 28.34
CA PRO A 154 -17.66 3.35 29.06
C PRO A 154 -17.60 1.86 29.42
N SER A 155 -18.76 1.23 29.68
CA SER A 155 -18.88 -0.18 30.08
C SER A 155 -18.72 -1.18 28.94
N THR A 156 -19.01 -0.79 27.70
CA THR A 156 -18.91 -1.66 26.52
C THR A 156 -17.59 -1.49 25.75
N LEU A 157 -16.88 -0.39 26.01
CA LEU A 157 -15.53 -0.15 25.52
C LEU A 157 -14.52 -0.90 26.40
N ASN A 158 -13.50 -1.51 25.82
CA ASN A 158 -12.36 -2.14 26.50
C ASN A 158 -11.14 -2.15 25.55
N LEU A 159 -10.02 -2.74 25.95
CA LEU A 159 -8.82 -2.78 25.12
C LEU A 159 -9.03 -3.52 23.78
N SER A 160 -9.81 -4.60 23.73
CA SER A 160 -10.03 -5.37 22.51
C SER A 160 -10.75 -4.61 21.41
N ASN A 161 -11.50 -3.58 21.78
CA ASN A 161 -12.21 -2.72 20.85
C ASN A 161 -11.82 -1.23 20.95
N ALA A 162 -10.66 -0.91 21.53
CA ALA A 162 -10.25 0.48 21.73
C ALA A 162 -9.79 1.20 20.44
N LEU A 163 -9.34 0.49 19.41
CA LEU A 163 -8.63 1.10 18.29
C LEU A 163 -9.55 1.78 17.25
N PHE A 164 -10.76 1.26 17.03
CA PHE A 164 -11.60 1.68 15.89
C PHE A 164 -11.95 3.19 15.88
N SER A 165 -11.92 3.84 17.03
CA SER A 165 -12.28 5.25 17.18
C SER A 165 -11.08 6.19 17.10
N LYS A 166 -9.85 5.67 17.07
CA LYS A 166 -8.63 6.47 17.25
C LYS A 166 -8.21 7.10 15.93
N LYS A 167 -8.07 8.43 15.94
CA LYS A 167 -7.68 9.23 14.75
C LYS A 167 -6.39 10.03 14.94
N ALA A 168 -5.78 9.95 16.11
CA ALA A 168 -4.54 10.65 16.41
C ALA A 168 -3.62 9.84 17.31
N ILE A 169 -2.32 10.06 17.15
CA ILE A 169 -1.26 9.58 18.03
C ILE A 169 -0.53 10.80 18.61
N VAL A 170 -0.39 10.81 19.93
CA VAL A 170 0.32 11.85 20.68
C VAL A 170 1.58 11.24 21.29
N TYR A 171 2.72 11.94 21.15
CA TYR A 171 4.03 11.45 21.60
C TYR A 171 4.87 12.55 22.28
N PRO A 172 5.86 12.18 23.14
CA PRO A 172 6.75 13.14 23.79
C PRO A 172 7.53 14.02 22.82
N ASN A 173 7.76 15.28 23.20
CA ASN A 173 8.55 16.22 22.39
C ASN A 173 9.99 15.73 22.16
N ASN A 174 10.59 15.08 23.18
CA ASN A 174 11.91 14.46 23.13
C ASN A 174 11.78 12.94 22.91
N ILE A 175 11.28 12.55 21.76
CA ILE A 175 11.04 11.14 21.41
C ILE A 175 12.36 10.37 21.29
N SER A 176 12.43 9.18 21.90
CA SER A 176 13.55 8.24 21.70
C SER A 176 13.30 7.32 20.50
N ALA A 177 14.36 6.68 19.99
CA ALA A 177 14.27 5.72 18.89
C ALA A 177 13.19 4.63 19.09
N SER A 178 13.12 4.04 20.30
CA SER A 178 12.12 3.02 20.63
C SER A 178 10.68 3.56 20.70
N GLU A 179 10.50 4.79 21.21
CA GLU A 179 9.19 5.45 21.21
C GLU A 179 8.76 5.77 19.77
N LEU A 180 9.68 6.24 18.93
CA LEU A 180 9.43 6.53 17.52
C LEU A 180 9.08 5.27 16.72
N GLN A 181 9.79 4.16 16.94
CA GLN A 181 9.43 2.86 16.38
C GLN A 181 8.01 2.45 16.79
N THR A 182 7.65 2.64 18.06
CA THR A 182 6.31 2.32 18.57
C THR A 182 5.24 3.21 17.92
N VAL A 183 5.52 4.51 17.76
CA VAL A 183 4.64 5.45 17.05
C VAL A 183 4.45 5.01 15.61
N ALA A 184 5.52 4.73 14.88
CA ALA A 184 5.48 4.35 13.46
C ALA A 184 4.72 3.04 13.23
N LEU A 185 4.96 2.01 14.05
CA LEU A 185 4.25 0.74 13.96
C LEU A 185 2.76 0.88 14.33
N THR A 186 2.44 1.70 15.34
CA THR A 186 1.05 1.97 15.73
C THR A 186 0.32 2.75 14.65
N TYR A 187 1.00 3.73 14.04
CA TYR A 187 0.48 4.48 12.89
C TYR A 187 0.14 3.54 11.74
N ALA A 188 1.09 2.69 11.34
CA ALA A 188 0.86 1.70 10.29
C ALA A 188 -0.32 0.78 10.63
N LYS A 189 -0.44 0.32 11.88
CA LYS A 189 -1.57 -0.51 12.32
C LYS A 189 -2.91 0.21 12.18
N LEU A 190 -2.98 1.49 12.60
CA LEU A 190 -4.20 2.28 12.49
C LEU A 190 -4.58 2.50 11.02
N LEU A 191 -3.65 2.95 10.18
CA LEU A 191 -3.92 3.24 8.78
C LEU A 191 -4.32 2.00 7.97
N ARG A 192 -3.89 0.80 8.38
CA ARG A 192 -4.37 -0.47 7.77
C ARG A 192 -5.76 -0.87 8.25
N SER A 193 -6.23 -0.34 9.37
CA SER A 193 -7.57 -0.60 9.91
C SER A 193 -8.62 0.45 9.50
N THR A 194 -8.21 1.58 8.95
CA THR A 194 -9.10 2.68 8.54
C THR A 194 -8.54 3.45 7.36
N THR A 195 -9.42 3.95 6.50
CA THR A 195 -9.07 4.82 5.36
C THR A 195 -8.85 6.29 5.76
N ASP A 196 -9.04 6.63 7.04
CA ASP A 196 -8.92 7.99 7.55
C ASP A 196 -7.44 8.37 7.81
N ARG A 197 -7.07 9.62 7.49
CA ARG A 197 -5.74 10.17 7.86
C ARG A 197 -5.58 10.16 9.38
N ILE A 198 -4.48 9.57 9.85
CA ILE A 198 -4.10 9.58 11.27
C ILE A 198 -3.24 10.81 11.56
N ASN A 199 -3.66 11.61 12.53
CA ASN A 199 -2.92 12.80 12.93
C ASN A 199 -1.81 12.45 13.93
N LEU A 200 -0.67 13.12 13.82
CA LEU A 200 0.49 12.93 14.69
C LEU A 200 0.78 14.26 15.41
N TYR A 201 0.83 14.23 16.74
CA TYR A 201 1.10 15.44 17.53
C TYR A 201 2.20 15.19 18.57
N PRO A 202 3.25 16.01 18.60
CA PRO A 202 4.05 16.11 19.80
C PRO A 202 3.21 16.72 20.93
N ILE A 203 3.45 16.34 22.19
CA ILE A 203 2.66 16.80 23.35
C ILE A 203 2.52 18.32 23.41
N SER A 204 3.54 19.09 23.01
CA SER A 204 3.50 20.56 23.00
C SER A 204 2.53 21.15 21.97
N GLN A 205 2.26 20.45 20.87
CA GLN A 205 1.43 20.92 19.75
C GLN A 205 0.05 20.23 19.72
N MET A 206 -0.29 19.47 20.76
CA MET A 206 -1.57 18.79 20.85
C MET A 206 -2.73 19.81 20.92
N PRO A 207 -3.74 19.72 20.02
CA PRO A 207 -4.91 20.59 20.08
C PRO A 207 -5.68 20.48 21.40
N GLN A 208 -6.25 21.60 21.86
CA GLN A 208 -7.15 21.58 23.02
C GLN A 208 -8.45 20.84 22.68
N GLY A 209 -8.90 19.95 23.56
CA GLY A 209 -10.10 19.14 23.32
C GLY A 209 -9.90 17.98 22.34
N LEU A 210 -8.65 17.59 22.04
CA LEU A 210 -8.39 16.37 21.29
C LEU A 210 -8.93 15.16 22.07
N ASP A 211 -9.91 14.50 21.50
CA ASP A 211 -10.55 13.30 22.04
C ASP A 211 -10.22 12.07 21.18
N ASN A 212 -10.29 10.88 21.75
CA ASN A 212 -10.12 9.61 21.02
C ASN A 212 -8.74 9.47 20.35
N PHE A 213 -7.67 9.51 21.13
CA PHE A 213 -6.29 9.38 20.64
C PHE A 213 -5.48 8.32 21.40
N ILE A 214 -4.33 7.97 20.84
CA ILE A 214 -3.35 7.07 21.46
C ILE A 214 -2.19 7.91 21.98
N ALA A 215 -1.83 7.77 23.25
CA ALA A 215 -0.66 8.42 23.83
C ALA A 215 0.48 7.40 23.96
N ILE A 216 1.60 7.62 23.26
CA ILE A 216 2.73 6.69 23.20
C ILE A 216 3.95 7.36 23.80
N GLY A 217 4.59 6.73 24.80
CA GLY A 217 5.80 7.27 25.41
C GLY A 217 6.10 6.68 26.78
N LEU A 218 7.34 6.85 27.24
CA LEU A 218 7.74 6.42 28.58
C LEU A 218 6.91 7.14 29.65
N ALA A 219 6.52 6.42 30.70
CA ALA A 219 5.54 6.91 31.67
C ALA A 219 5.97 8.23 32.33
N HIS A 220 7.26 8.42 32.61
CA HIS A 220 7.76 9.66 33.19
C HIS A 220 7.62 10.87 32.24
N LYS A 221 7.72 10.66 30.91
CA LYS A 221 7.53 11.73 29.91
C LYS A 221 6.06 12.09 29.75
N LEU A 222 5.17 11.08 29.75
CA LEU A 222 3.72 11.29 29.59
C LEU A 222 3.07 11.91 30.84
N LYS A 223 3.55 11.58 32.04
CA LYS A 223 2.99 12.08 33.31
C LYS A 223 3.00 13.61 33.42
N SER A 224 3.93 14.29 32.76
CA SER A 224 4.02 15.75 32.74
C SER A 224 2.73 16.43 32.26
N LYS A 225 2.03 15.81 31.29
CA LYS A 225 0.78 16.34 30.71
C LYS A 225 -0.46 15.58 31.16
N PHE A 226 -0.33 14.27 31.35
CA PHE A 226 -1.47 13.36 31.57
C PHE A 226 -1.52 12.77 32.98
N GLY A 227 -0.80 13.33 33.96
CA GLY A 227 -0.64 12.74 35.30
C GLY A 227 -1.93 12.27 35.97
N SER A 228 -3.01 13.07 35.93
CA SER A 228 -4.32 12.71 36.50
C SER A 228 -5.09 11.64 35.72
N LYS A 229 -4.74 11.46 34.44
CA LYS A 229 -5.36 10.47 33.54
C LYS A 229 -4.55 9.18 33.46
N LEU A 230 -3.26 9.21 33.78
CA LEU A 230 -2.33 8.07 33.77
C LEU A 230 -2.04 7.61 35.21
N ASN A 231 -3.02 6.93 35.82
CA ASN A 231 -2.96 6.51 37.22
C ASN A 231 -2.23 5.17 37.44
N ILE A 232 -1.31 4.81 36.54
CA ILE A 232 -0.61 3.51 36.58
C ILE A 232 0.90 3.75 36.52
N ALA A 233 1.63 3.03 37.37
CA ALA A 233 3.08 3.03 37.41
C ALA A 233 3.63 1.70 36.85
N PRO A 234 4.33 1.71 35.70
CA PRO A 234 4.98 0.51 35.17
C PRO A 234 6.21 0.11 36.02
N LYS A 235 6.42 -1.20 36.16
CA LYS A 235 7.69 -1.76 36.66
C LYS A 235 8.77 -1.71 35.57
N LYS A 236 10.05 -1.80 35.97
CA LYS A 236 11.19 -1.94 35.04
C LYS A 236 10.98 -3.17 34.14
N GLY A 237 11.17 -3.02 32.84
CA GLY A 237 10.97 -4.08 31.84
C GLY A 237 9.51 -4.51 31.58
N GLN A 238 8.51 -3.83 32.17
CA GLN A 238 7.09 -4.12 31.98
C GLN A 238 6.46 -3.12 31.01
N GLY A 239 5.72 -3.62 30.01
CA GLY A 239 4.89 -2.80 29.13
C GLY A 239 3.47 -2.63 29.68
N ILE A 240 2.80 -1.54 29.32
CA ILE A 240 1.42 -1.26 29.73
C ILE A 240 0.61 -0.75 28.54
N LEU A 241 -0.56 -1.36 28.34
CA LEU A 241 -1.66 -0.76 27.60
C LEU A 241 -2.73 -0.34 28.61
N TYR A 242 -3.13 0.93 28.58
CA TYR A 242 -4.13 1.45 29.51
C TYR A 242 -5.13 2.35 28.80
N LEU A 243 -6.39 1.97 28.89
CA LEU A 243 -7.51 2.71 28.36
C LEU A 243 -8.14 3.58 29.45
N ASN A 244 -7.88 4.88 29.39
CA ASN A 244 -8.59 5.86 30.19
C ASN A 244 -9.87 6.27 29.45
N LYS A 245 -10.99 6.32 30.18
CA LYS A 245 -12.33 6.61 29.65
C LYS A 245 -12.99 7.69 30.49
N GLU A 246 -13.56 8.69 29.84
CA GLU A 246 -14.29 9.78 30.48
C GLU A 246 -15.59 10.01 29.69
N THR A 247 -16.72 10.08 30.39
CA THR A 247 -18.00 10.45 29.76
C THR A 247 -18.01 11.96 29.54
N ASP A 248 -18.28 12.41 28.30
CA ASP A 248 -18.45 13.83 28.03
C ASP A 248 -19.81 14.29 28.57
N THR A 249 -19.79 15.14 29.58
CA THR A 249 -20.99 15.72 30.20
C THR A 249 -21.66 16.78 29.33
N THR A 250 -20.96 17.29 28.31
CA THR A 250 -21.44 18.38 27.43
C THR A 250 -22.13 17.88 26.16
N LYS A 251 -21.92 16.61 25.79
CA LYS A 251 -22.49 15.96 24.59
C LYS A 251 -23.03 14.59 24.98
N VAL A 252 -24.35 14.49 25.09
CA VAL A 252 -25.05 13.24 25.41
C VAL A 252 -24.64 12.15 24.41
N GLY A 253 -23.96 11.11 24.92
CA GLY A 253 -23.54 9.95 24.13
C GLY A 253 -22.15 10.05 23.46
N SER A 254 -21.32 11.06 23.75
CA SER A 254 -19.91 11.04 23.32
C SER A 254 -18.97 10.60 24.45
N LEU A 255 -18.12 9.63 24.14
CA LEU A 255 -17.12 9.07 25.04
C LEU A 255 -15.74 9.66 24.69
N ARG A 256 -15.05 10.22 25.68
CA ARG A 256 -13.64 10.58 25.57
C ARG A 256 -12.81 9.40 26.03
N GLN A 257 -11.80 9.07 25.27
CA GLN A 257 -10.93 7.94 25.58
C GLN A 257 -9.51 8.19 25.11
N ILE A 258 -8.56 7.78 25.94
CA ILE A 258 -7.13 7.85 25.67
C ILE A 258 -6.57 6.44 25.86
N LEU A 259 -5.98 5.88 24.81
CA LEU A 259 -5.23 4.64 24.92
C LEU A 259 -3.76 4.98 25.17
N PHE A 260 -3.28 4.72 26.37
CA PHE A 260 -1.86 4.84 26.71
C PHE A 260 -1.11 3.56 26.32
N VAL A 261 -0.04 3.73 25.56
CA VAL A 261 0.96 2.70 25.26
C VAL A 261 2.25 3.16 25.93
N THR A 262 2.58 2.57 27.07
CA THR A 262 3.62 3.12 27.95
C THR A 262 4.44 2.05 28.67
N ALA A 263 5.56 2.47 29.23
CA ALA A 263 6.47 1.63 29.99
C ALA A 263 7.39 2.49 30.88
N ALA A 264 8.11 1.85 31.80
CA ALA A 264 9.14 2.51 32.60
C ALA A 264 10.44 2.72 31.81
N ASP A 265 10.75 1.81 30.87
CA ASP A 265 11.99 1.76 30.10
C ASP A 265 11.77 1.26 28.66
N VAL A 266 12.85 1.25 27.87
CA VAL A 266 12.86 0.83 26.45
C VAL A 266 12.45 -0.63 26.28
N ALA A 267 12.89 -1.52 27.17
CA ALA A 267 12.55 -2.94 27.10
C ALA A 267 11.04 -3.18 27.31
N GLY A 268 10.43 -2.48 28.29
CA GLY A 268 8.99 -2.50 28.49
C GLY A 268 8.23 -1.87 27.33
N MET A 269 8.76 -0.80 26.71
CA MET A 269 8.13 -0.15 25.55
C MET A 269 7.99 -1.11 24.37
N SER A 270 9.05 -1.88 24.08
CA SER A 270 9.00 -2.93 23.04
C SER A 270 7.89 -3.96 23.32
N LYS A 271 7.73 -4.38 24.58
CA LYS A 271 6.66 -5.33 24.96
C LYS A 271 5.26 -4.74 24.83
N ALA A 272 5.09 -3.47 25.19
CA ALA A 272 3.82 -2.76 25.02
C ALA A 272 3.46 -2.65 23.52
N ALA A 273 4.43 -2.29 22.68
CA ALA A 273 4.28 -2.29 21.23
C ALA A 273 3.92 -3.69 20.70
N ASP A 274 4.63 -4.72 21.12
CA ASP A 274 4.37 -6.09 20.68
C ASP A 274 2.97 -6.58 21.07
N ALA A 275 2.51 -6.29 22.29
CA ALA A 275 1.17 -6.61 22.74
C ALA A 275 0.09 -5.86 21.95
N LEU A 276 0.32 -4.57 21.66
CA LEU A 276 -0.60 -3.77 20.87
C LEU A 276 -0.72 -4.29 19.44
N LEU A 277 0.40 -4.65 18.82
CA LEU A 277 0.46 -5.03 17.41
C LEU A 277 -0.01 -6.46 17.16
N THR A 278 0.09 -7.34 18.15
CA THR A 278 -0.30 -8.76 18.03
C THR A 278 -1.82 -8.91 18.21
N PRO A 279 -2.60 -9.31 17.18
CA PRO A 279 -4.05 -9.35 17.24
C PRO A 279 -4.59 -10.16 18.42
N GLY A 280 -4.12 -11.39 18.60
CA GLY A 280 -4.61 -12.29 19.65
C GLY A 280 -4.44 -11.77 21.09
N ILE A 281 -3.45 -10.90 21.35
CA ILE A 281 -3.25 -10.31 22.69
C ILE A 281 -4.25 -9.18 22.92
N LEU A 282 -4.36 -8.25 21.99
CA LEU A 282 -5.26 -7.11 22.13
C LEU A 282 -6.72 -7.56 22.08
N GLU A 283 -7.09 -8.42 21.13
CA GLU A 283 -8.46 -8.87 20.90
C GLU A 283 -9.02 -9.73 22.05
N SER A 284 -8.14 -10.38 22.82
CA SER A 284 -8.54 -11.12 24.03
C SER A 284 -8.57 -10.26 25.31
N SER A 285 -8.23 -8.97 25.22
CA SER A 285 -8.15 -8.07 26.37
C SER A 285 -9.47 -7.33 26.62
N PHE A 286 -10.36 -7.94 27.39
CA PHE A 286 -11.68 -7.35 27.74
C PHE A 286 -11.65 -6.34 28.90
N GLN A 287 -10.45 -6.03 29.41
CA GLN A 287 -10.23 -5.06 30.50
C GLN A 287 -9.71 -3.72 29.96
N ASP A 288 -9.56 -2.75 30.86
CA ASP A 288 -9.01 -1.42 30.54
C ASP A 288 -7.49 -1.35 30.70
N ILE A 289 -6.90 -2.31 31.41
CA ILE A 289 -5.47 -2.34 31.72
C ILE A 289 -4.92 -3.69 31.31
N LEU A 290 -3.84 -3.68 30.54
CA LEU A 290 -3.01 -4.84 30.25
C LEU A 290 -1.58 -4.55 30.67
N LYS A 291 -1.07 -5.33 31.63
CA LYS A 291 0.34 -5.32 32.04
C LYS A 291 1.06 -6.45 31.31
N VAL A 292 2.15 -6.10 30.63
CA VAL A 292 2.85 -6.99 29.70
C VAL A 292 4.24 -7.29 30.24
N ASP A 293 4.36 -8.43 30.93
CA ASP A 293 5.65 -8.93 31.40
C ASP A 293 6.41 -9.70 30.31
N ARG A 294 5.65 -10.33 29.40
CA ARG A 294 6.17 -11.04 28.23
C ARG A 294 5.26 -10.78 27.03
N ALA A 295 5.85 -10.29 25.95
CA ALA A 295 5.28 -10.29 24.61
C ALA A 295 6.45 -10.45 23.65
N GLY A 296 6.22 -11.18 22.56
CA GLY A 296 7.26 -11.44 21.57
C GLY A 296 6.65 -11.43 20.19
N TYR A 297 7.33 -10.71 19.30
CA TYR A 297 7.04 -10.76 17.88
C TYR A 297 7.69 -12.00 17.26
N LYS A 298 6.87 -12.88 16.68
CA LYS A 298 7.38 -13.92 15.78
C LYS A 298 7.69 -13.25 14.44
N LYS A 299 8.98 -13.18 14.10
CA LYS A 299 9.43 -12.61 12.84
C LYS A 299 8.74 -13.28 11.67
N PHE A 300 8.15 -12.49 10.79
CA PHE A 300 7.59 -12.98 9.54
C PHE A 300 8.72 -13.19 8.53
N GLU A 301 8.76 -14.39 7.95
CA GLU A 301 9.68 -14.75 6.90
C GLU A 301 8.88 -14.90 5.62
N LYS A 302 9.15 -14.04 4.64
CA LYS A 302 8.61 -14.18 3.29
C LYS A 302 9.15 -15.46 2.68
N LYS A 303 8.33 -16.05 1.82
CA LYS A 303 8.67 -17.24 1.05
C LYS A 303 8.56 -16.89 -0.42
N ASN A 304 9.24 -17.68 -1.25
CA ASN A 304 9.07 -17.64 -2.70
C ASN A 304 7.82 -18.39 -3.17
N ARG A 305 6.91 -18.72 -2.26
CA ARG A 305 5.62 -19.33 -2.54
C ARG A 305 4.52 -18.53 -1.86
N LEU A 306 3.54 -18.11 -2.65
CA LEU A 306 2.34 -17.39 -2.23
C LEU A 306 1.13 -18.27 -2.49
N ASN A 307 0.45 -18.73 -1.43
CA ASN A 307 -0.81 -19.46 -1.62
C ASN A 307 -1.93 -18.47 -1.89
N LEU A 308 -2.92 -18.87 -2.68
CA LEU A 308 -4.06 -17.98 -2.96
C LEU A 308 -4.85 -17.68 -1.68
N SER A 309 -4.84 -18.57 -0.69
CA SER A 309 -5.46 -18.35 0.64
C SER A 309 -4.91 -17.14 1.40
N ASP A 310 -3.68 -16.72 1.09
CA ASP A 310 -3.02 -15.58 1.74
C ASP A 310 -3.46 -14.22 1.14
N LEU A 311 -4.16 -14.24 0.00
CA LEU A 311 -4.71 -13.08 -0.67
C LEU A 311 -6.08 -12.69 -0.11
N GLU A 312 -6.45 -11.43 -0.34
CA GLU A 312 -7.81 -10.97 -0.06
C GLU A 312 -8.81 -11.66 -1.00
N ASP A 313 -10.03 -11.88 -0.51
CA ASP A 313 -11.13 -12.51 -1.26
C ASP A 313 -10.81 -13.93 -1.79
N SER A 314 -9.96 -14.68 -1.06
CA SER A 314 -9.34 -15.91 -1.56
C SER A 314 -10.27 -17.11 -1.74
N ASN A 315 -11.45 -17.14 -1.12
CA ASN A 315 -12.36 -18.28 -1.17
C ASN A 315 -13.71 -17.87 -1.75
N ASN A 316 -13.86 -18.06 -3.05
CA ASN A 316 -15.13 -17.84 -3.73
C ASN A 316 -15.63 -19.12 -4.39
N LEU A 317 -16.89 -19.42 -4.12
CA LEU A 317 -17.64 -20.48 -4.77
C LEU A 317 -18.42 -19.86 -5.92
N MET A 318 -18.08 -20.27 -7.14
CA MET A 318 -18.57 -19.68 -8.37
C MET A 318 -19.71 -20.54 -8.88
N THR A 319 -20.92 -19.98 -8.92
CA THR A 319 -22.14 -20.69 -9.31
C THR A 319 -22.80 -20.02 -10.50
N GLY A 320 -23.23 -20.80 -11.49
CA GLY A 320 -24.01 -20.30 -12.62
C GLY A 320 -23.63 -20.97 -13.94
N THR A 321 -24.09 -20.38 -15.04
CA THR A 321 -23.73 -20.78 -16.41
C THR A 321 -22.99 -19.63 -17.09
N GLY A 322 -22.22 -19.95 -18.14
CA GLY A 322 -21.42 -18.98 -18.89
C GLY A 322 -20.00 -18.81 -18.34
N SER A 323 -19.47 -17.59 -18.45
CA SER A 323 -18.14 -17.22 -17.93
C SER A 323 -18.27 -16.73 -16.49
N LEU A 324 -17.74 -17.53 -15.57
CA LEU A 324 -17.64 -17.23 -14.15
C LEU A 324 -16.17 -16.95 -13.87
N ASN A 325 -15.81 -15.71 -13.54
CA ASN A 325 -14.43 -15.33 -13.26
C ASN A 325 -14.22 -14.82 -11.83
N HIS A 326 -13.01 -14.99 -11.33
CA HIS A 326 -12.57 -14.45 -10.06
C HIS A 326 -11.13 -13.97 -10.18
N ASP A 327 -10.87 -12.79 -9.62
CA ASP A 327 -9.62 -12.05 -9.79
C ASP A 327 -8.86 -12.01 -8.46
N TYR A 328 -7.70 -12.65 -8.43
CA TYR A 328 -6.74 -12.56 -7.33
C TYR A 328 -5.72 -11.46 -7.62
N GLN A 329 -5.64 -10.46 -6.75
CA GLN A 329 -4.66 -9.40 -6.87
C GLN A 329 -3.44 -9.71 -6.02
N PHE A 330 -2.24 -9.60 -6.59
CA PHE A 330 -1.00 -9.78 -5.86
C PHE A 330 0.09 -8.83 -6.35
N LYS A 331 1.08 -8.61 -5.48
CA LYS A 331 2.24 -7.78 -5.78
C LYS A 331 3.51 -8.62 -5.75
N THR A 332 4.56 -8.18 -6.46
CA THR A 332 5.88 -8.83 -6.37
C THR A 332 6.44 -8.79 -4.94
N SER A 333 6.04 -7.77 -4.16
CA SER A 333 6.36 -7.63 -2.73
C SER A 333 5.86 -8.79 -1.86
N ALA A 334 4.95 -9.65 -2.35
CA ALA A 334 4.51 -10.83 -1.62
C ALA A 334 5.59 -11.94 -1.54
N PHE A 335 6.58 -11.93 -2.43
CA PHE A 335 7.65 -12.92 -2.50
C PHE A 335 8.92 -12.46 -1.75
N SER A 336 9.78 -13.41 -1.36
CA SER A 336 11.09 -13.08 -0.75
C SER A 336 12.09 -12.49 -1.73
N THR A 337 12.05 -12.93 -2.99
CA THR A 337 12.87 -12.42 -4.09
C THR A 337 11.97 -11.81 -5.15
N LEU A 338 12.56 -10.93 -5.96
CA LEU A 338 11.87 -10.32 -7.09
C LEU A 338 11.76 -11.36 -8.21
N PRO A 339 10.56 -11.73 -8.67
CA PRO A 339 10.41 -12.84 -9.61
C PRO A 339 10.78 -12.46 -11.05
N ALA A 340 11.67 -13.23 -11.67
CA ALA A 340 11.86 -13.26 -13.12
C ALA A 340 10.89 -14.22 -13.81
N ALA A 341 10.51 -15.31 -13.15
CA ALA A 341 9.50 -16.24 -13.61
C ALA A 341 8.65 -16.77 -12.44
N LEU A 342 7.40 -17.14 -12.73
CA LEU A 342 6.49 -17.76 -11.77
C LEU A 342 5.95 -19.08 -12.32
N ASN A 343 5.86 -20.09 -11.46
CA ASN A 343 5.07 -21.28 -11.67
C ASN A 343 3.76 -21.17 -10.89
N CYS A 344 2.65 -21.29 -11.61
CA CYS A 344 1.31 -21.26 -11.05
C CYS A 344 0.77 -22.67 -10.98
N GLN A 345 0.21 -23.06 -9.84
CA GLN A 345 -0.43 -24.35 -9.62
C GLN A 345 -1.84 -24.13 -9.07
N PHE A 346 -2.82 -24.79 -9.66
CA PHE A 346 -4.22 -24.68 -9.29
C PHE A 346 -4.81 -26.07 -9.05
N GLU A 347 -5.38 -26.29 -7.88
CA GLU A 347 -6.30 -27.40 -7.62
C GLU A 347 -7.72 -26.85 -7.72
N ILE A 348 -8.47 -27.31 -8.71
CA ILE A 348 -9.84 -26.88 -8.92
C ILE A 348 -10.81 -28.03 -8.65
N ARG A 349 -11.95 -27.69 -8.06
CA ARG A 349 -13.08 -28.59 -7.83
C ARG A 349 -14.31 -28.00 -8.49
N PHE A 350 -15.09 -28.86 -9.12
CA PHE A 350 -16.28 -28.42 -9.81
C PHE A 350 -17.33 -29.54 -9.83
N SER A 351 -18.59 -29.18 -10.07
CA SER A 351 -19.63 -30.15 -10.39
C SER A 351 -19.25 -30.83 -11.70
N GLY A 352 -19.00 -32.14 -11.67
CA GLY A 352 -18.67 -32.91 -12.87
C GLY A 352 -19.65 -32.63 -14.00
N ILE A 353 -19.12 -32.39 -15.21
CA ILE A 353 -19.93 -32.02 -16.38
C ILE A 353 -20.16 -33.25 -17.26
N GLY A 354 -21.30 -33.33 -17.95
CA GLY A 354 -21.58 -34.47 -18.81
C GLY A 354 -20.63 -34.54 -20.01
N GLN A 355 -20.38 -35.73 -20.54
CA GLN A 355 -19.52 -36.00 -21.70
C GLN A 355 -19.75 -35.12 -22.95
N LYS A 356 -20.95 -34.55 -23.11
CA LYS A 356 -21.28 -33.67 -24.24
C LYS A 356 -21.18 -32.17 -23.89
N ASP A 357 -21.13 -31.83 -22.60
CA ASP A 357 -21.11 -30.44 -22.12
C ASP A 357 -19.79 -29.75 -22.48
N ARG A 358 -19.85 -28.44 -22.71
CA ARG A 358 -18.65 -27.64 -23.00
C ARG A 358 -18.23 -26.92 -21.75
N GLY A 359 -17.11 -27.34 -21.17
CA GLY A 359 -16.53 -26.72 -20.00
C GLY A 359 -15.03 -26.47 -20.15
N TYR A 360 -14.56 -25.30 -19.77
CA TYR A 360 -13.14 -24.95 -19.72
C TYR A 360 -12.80 -24.24 -18.41
N PHE A 361 -11.59 -24.45 -17.94
CA PHE A 361 -10.96 -23.63 -16.92
C PHE A 361 -9.81 -22.85 -17.57
N ASN A 362 -9.89 -21.53 -17.47
CA ASN A 362 -8.91 -20.61 -18.03
C ASN A 362 -8.19 -19.86 -16.91
N VAL A 363 -6.90 -19.62 -17.09
CA VAL A 363 -6.10 -18.79 -16.20
C VAL A 363 -5.47 -17.66 -17.01
N TYR A 364 -5.63 -16.44 -16.52
CA TYR A 364 -5.04 -15.24 -17.11
C TYR A 364 -4.17 -14.53 -16.09
N LEU A 365 -3.11 -13.86 -16.57
CA LEU A 365 -2.36 -12.89 -15.79
C LEU A 365 -2.32 -11.57 -16.54
N ASN A 366 -2.78 -10.49 -15.91
CA ASN A 366 -2.82 -9.16 -16.51
C ASN A 366 -3.53 -9.17 -17.89
N ASP A 367 -4.68 -9.86 -17.95
CA ASP A 367 -5.49 -10.12 -19.14
C ASP A 367 -4.84 -10.97 -20.25
N ILE A 368 -3.65 -11.53 -20.01
CA ILE A 368 -2.98 -12.47 -20.92
C ILE A 368 -3.36 -13.90 -20.54
N LEU A 369 -3.95 -14.66 -21.47
CA LEU A 369 -4.27 -16.08 -21.27
C LEU A 369 -2.98 -16.89 -21.10
N LEU A 370 -2.84 -17.56 -19.96
CA LEU A 370 -1.70 -18.43 -19.66
C LEU A 370 -1.97 -19.89 -20.03
N THR A 371 -3.15 -20.40 -19.67
CA THR A 371 -3.55 -21.78 -19.93
C THR A 371 -5.06 -21.93 -20.01
N SER A 372 -5.49 -22.91 -20.78
CA SER A 372 -6.89 -23.35 -20.88
C SER A 372 -6.92 -24.88 -20.80
N ARG A 373 -7.83 -25.41 -19.96
CA ARG A 373 -8.00 -26.84 -19.75
C ARG A 373 -9.47 -27.21 -19.81
N GLN A 374 -9.80 -28.28 -20.53
CA GLN A 374 -11.17 -28.76 -20.61
C GLN A 374 -11.59 -29.40 -19.28
N LEU A 375 -12.79 -29.07 -18.82
CA LEU A 375 -13.44 -29.70 -17.66
C LEU A 375 -13.95 -31.10 -18.04
N ASN A 376 -14.12 -31.99 -17.05
CA ASN A 376 -14.47 -33.39 -17.28
C ASN A 376 -15.46 -33.92 -16.22
N GLU A 377 -15.78 -35.21 -16.30
CA GLU A 377 -16.73 -35.87 -15.38
C GLU A 377 -16.17 -36.06 -13.95
N SER A 378 -14.86 -35.92 -13.72
CA SER A 378 -14.25 -36.21 -12.41
C SER A 378 -14.57 -35.16 -11.35
N GLY A 379 -14.96 -33.96 -11.76
CA GLY A 379 -15.20 -32.82 -10.86
C GLY A 379 -13.94 -32.29 -10.17
N THR A 380 -12.74 -32.73 -10.56
CA THR A 380 -11.47 -32.21 -10.03
C THR A 380 -10.40 -32.18 -11.11
N LEU A 381 -9.58 -31.13 -11.10
CA LEU A 381 -8.48 -31.00 -12.05
C LEU A 381 -7.30 -30.28 -11.39
N GLN A 382 -6.08 -30.66 -11.77
CA GLN A 382 -4.88 -29.90 -11.49
C GLN A 382 -4.43 -29.17 -12.74
N VAL A 383 -4.17 -27.87 -12.62
CA VAL A 383 -3.78 -27.01 -13.73
C VAL A 383 -2.51 -26.29 -13.36
N SER A 384 -1.51 -26.34 -14.25
CA SER A 384 -0.26 -25.61 -14.09
C SER A 384 -0.06 -24.62 -15.24
N ALA A 385 0.63 -23.53 -14.95
CA ALA A 385 1.08 -22.57 -15.94
C ALA A 385 2.43 -21.97 -15.52
N THR A 386 3.21 -21.51 -16.49
CA THR A 386 4.44 -20.76 -16.25
C THR A 386 4.29 -19.36 -16.81
N VAL A 387 4.83 -18.38 -16.10
CA VAL A 387 4.78 -16.96 -16.41
C VAL A 387 6.20 -16.44 -16.53
N ASN A 388 6.47 -15.69 -17.61
CA ASN A 388 7.77 -15.09 -17.87
C ASN A 388 7.82 -13.61 -17.43
N ARG A 389 9.04 -13.09 -17.28
CA ARG A 389 9.34 -11.72 -16.79
C ARG A 389 8.51 -10.60 -17.42
N TYR A 390 8.26 -10.65 -18.73
CA TYR A 390 7.56 -9.58 -19.46
C TYR A 390 6.05 -9.55 -19.18
N GLN A 391 5.49 -10.60 -18.60
CA GLN A 391 4.08 -10.67 -18.19
C GLN A 391 3.88 -10.24 -16.74
N ILE A 392 4.96 -10.28 -15.94
CA ILE A 392 4.96 -9.92 -14.52
C ILE A 392 5.14 -8.41 -14.38
N LYS A 393 4.13 -7.77 -13.82
CA LYS A 393 4.15 -6.38 -13.39
C LYS A 393 4.41 -6.31 -11.89
N LYS A 394 4.54 -5.11 -11.33
CA LYS A 394 4.65 -4.94 -9.88
C LYS A 394 3.34 -5.27 -9.16
N PHE A 395 2.23 -4.83 -9.76
CA PHE A 395 0.87 -5.17 -9.36
C PHE A 395 0.29 -6.06 -10.45
N ASN A 396 -0.22 -7.22 -10.05
CA ASN A 396 -0.70 -8.24 -10.96
C ASN A 396 -2.13 -8.62 -10.61
N VAL A 397 -2.91 -8.90 -11.66
CA VAL A 397 -4.24 -9.50 -11.55
C VAL A 397 -4.17 -10.90 -12.16
N LEU A 398 -4.33 -11.91 -11.32
CA LEU A 398 -4.47 -13.31 -11.72
C LEU A 398 -5.95 -13.64 -11.78
N ARG A 399 -6.49 -13.84 -12.99
CA ARG A 399 -7.90 -14.20 -13.19
C ARG A 399 -8.03 -15.69 -13.43
N THR A 400 -8.87 -16.35 -12.64
CA THR A 400 -9.33 -17.72 -12.92
C THR A 400 -10.75 -17.66 -13.44
N GLU A 401 -11.05 -18.42 -14.47
CA GLU A 401 -12.36 -18.42 -15.11
C GLU A 401 -12.84 -19.85 -15.39
N PHE A 402 -14.03 -20.16 -14.91
CA PHE A 402 -14.79 -21.33 -15.35
C PHE A 402 -15.73 -20.88 -16.47
N VAL A 403 -15.60 -21.49 -17.64
CA VAL A 403 -16.52 -21.33 -18.75
C VAL A 403 -17.33 -22.61 -18.85
N PHE A 404 -18.65 -22.54 -18.63
CA PHE A 404 -19.51 -23.72 -18.68
C PHE A 404 -20.80 -23.45 -19.46
N TYR A 405 -21.06 -24.29 -20.46
CA TYR A 405 -22.30 -24.29 -21.25
C TYR A 405 -22.86 -25.72 -21.35
N PRO A 406 -24.00 -26.03 -20.71
CA PRO A 406 -24.62 -27.35 -20.80
C PRO A 406 -25.22 -27.60 -22.20
N VAL A 407 -25.21 -28.85 -22.67
CA VAL A 407 -25.68 -29.22 -24.02
C VAL A 407 -27.15 -28.92 -24.25
N ASN A 408 -27.97 -29.14 -23.22
CA ASN A 408 -29.41 -28.91 -23.28
C ASN A 408 -29.80 -27.48 -22.85
N GLY A 409 -28.81 -26.61 -22.58
CA GLY A 409 -29.01 -25.28 -22.03
C GLY A 409 -29.71 -25.28 -20.67
N ALA A 410 -30.02 -24.10 -20.14
CA ALA A 410 -30.93 -23.91 -19.00
C ALA A 410 -32.41 -24.17 -19.36
N CYS A 411 -32.69 -24.78 -20.52
CA CYS A 411 -33.91 -24.56 -21.30
C CYS A 411 -35.02 -25.58 -21.06
N GLN A 412 -34.79 -26.59 -20.23
CA GLN A 412 -35.79 -27.60 -19.85
C GLN A 412 -36.09 -27.60 -18.34
N GLY A 413 -35.74 -26.54 -17.61
CA GLY A 413 -36.03 -26.41 -16.17
C GLY A 413 -35.20 -27.34 -15.27
N ASN A 414 -34.27 -28.11 -15.83
CA ASN A 414 -33.34 -28.94 -15.08
C ASN A 414 -32.01 -28.18 -14.94
N PHE A 415 -31.93 -27.35 -13.91
CA PHE A 415 -30.75 -26.54 -13.61
C PHE A 415 -29.72 -27.42 -12.91
N GLN A 416 -28.79 -28.02 -13.66
CA GLN A 416 -27.52 -28.38 -13.04
C GLN A 416 -26.79 -27.08 -12.75
N HIS A 417 -26.89 -26.61 -11.50
CA HIS A 417 -26.08 -25.50 -11.02
C HIS A 417 -24.62 -25.93 -11.11
N PHE A 418 -23.92 -25.44 -12.13
CA PHE A 418 -22.48 -25.61 -12.16
C PHE A 418 -21.90 -24.86 -10.97
N ILE A 419 -21.10 -25.57 -10.19
CA ILE A 419 -20.39 -25.03 -9.05
C ILE A 419 -18.93 -25.26 -9.35
N GLY A 420 -18.14 -24.19 -9.42
CA GLY A 420 -16.69 -24.23 -9.55
C GLY A 420 -16.03 -23.55 -8.36
N GLN A 421 -14.92 -24.10 -7.90
CA GLN A 421 -14.11 -23.53 -6.84
C GLN A 421 -12.64 -23.81 -7.13
N VAL A 422 -11.80 -22.79 -6.94
CA VAL A 422 -10.36 -22.96 -6.83
C VAL A 422 -10.05 -23.22 -5.36
N ASP A 423 -9.37 -24.32 -5.03
CA ASP A 423 -8.93 -24.60 -3.66
C ASP A 423 -7.75 -23.67 -3.34
N ALA A 424 -8.03 -22.54 -2.70
CA ALA A 424 -7.06 -21.49 -2.46
C ALA A 424 -5.93 -21.91 -1.51
N SER A 425 -6.17 -22.93 -0.67
CA SER A 425 -5.17 -23.45 0.27
C SER A 425 -4.13 -24.33 -0.42
N LYS A 426 -4.52 -24.98 -1.53
CA LYS A 426 -3.64 -25.87 -2.30
C LYS A 426 -3.16 -25.25 -3.61
N SER A 427 -3.77 -24.16 -4.05
CA SER A 427 -3.37 -23.40 -5.22
C SER A 427 -2.39 -22.29 -4.84
N TYR A 428 -1.32 -22.12 -5.63
CA TYR A 428 -0.23 -21.22 -5.29
C TYR A 428 0.52 -20.69 -6.50
N LEU A 429 1.23 -19.59 -6.26
CA LEU A 429 2.24 -19.00 -7.15
C LEU A 429 3.61 -19.22 -6.51
N GLU A 430 4.58 -19.70 -7.27
CA GLU A 430 5.94 -19.94 -6.80
C GLU A 430 6.96 -19.30 -7.72
N VAL A 431 7.95 -18.61 -7.15
CA VAL A 431 9.07 -18.04 -7.90
C VAL A 431 9.94 -19.19 -8.40
N SER A 432 10.02 -19.31 -9.73
CA SER A 432 10.84 -20.32 -10.39
C SER A 432 12.20 -19.78 -10.81
N ASP A 433 12.33 -18.46 -10.97
CA ASP A 433 13.59 -17.78 -11.28
C ASP A 433 13.59 -16.37 -10.68
N ASP A 434 14.77 -15.92 -10.24
CA ASP A 434 14.97 -14.64 -9.54
C ASP A 434 15.45 -13.55 -10.50
N LEU A 435 14.91 -12.34 -10.35
CA LEU A 435 15.35 -11.18 -11.10
C LEU A 435 16.54 -10.51 -10.41
N GLU A 436 17.74 -10.72 -10.95
CA GLU A 436 18.93 -9.98 -10.54
C GLU A 436 19.03 -8.62 -11.26
N GLU A 437 18.81 -7.53 -10.52
CA GLU A 437 19.06 -6.19 -11.06
C GLU A 437 20.56 -5.86 -11.02
N LYS A 438 21.09 -5.40 -12.17
CA LYS A 438 22.47 -4.89 -12.28
C LYS A 438 22.74 -3.74 -11.31
N GLN A 439 21.76 -2.86 -11.14
CA GLN A 439 21.79 -1.73 -10.20
C GLN A 439 20.47 -1.69 -9.43
N ALA A 440 20.52 -1.43 -8.13
CA ALA A 440 19.31 -1.30 -7.32
C ALA A 440 18.47 -0.11 -7.84
N SER A 441 17.17 -0.33 -8.00
CA SER A 441 16.24 0.68 -8.52
C SER A 441 14.98 0.77 -7.64
N PHE A 442 14.18 1.82 -7.81
CA PHE A 442 12.89 1.95 -7.10
C PHE A 442 11.90 0.84 -7.47
N TYR A 443 12.16 0.07 -8.53
CA TYR A 443 11.38 -1.13 -8.82
C TYR A 443 11.48 -2.15 -7.68
N SER A 444 12.63 -2.27 -7.01
CA SER A 444 12.87 -3.17 -5.87
C SER A 444 12.27 -2.70 -4.53
N TYR A 445 11.79 -1.45 -4.44
CA TYR A 445 11.15 -0.89 -3.25
C TYR A 445 9.63 -1.12 -3.27
N PRO A 446 8.94 -1.54 -2.20
CA PRO A 446 9.47 -1.80 -0.88
C PRO A 446 10.06 -3.21 -0.70
N ASP A 447 9.95 -4.09 -1.69
CA ASP A 447 10.16 -5.55 -1.64
C ASP A 447 11.40 -5.96 -0.84
N VAL A 448 12.57 -5.37 -1.15
CA VAL A 448 13.86 -5.68 -0.50
C VAL A 448 13.96 -5.15 0.93
N PHE A 449 13.18 -4.14 1.29
CA PHE A 449 13.17 -3.52 2.61
C PHE A 449 12.14 -4.13 3.57
N GLN A 450 11.37 -5.13 3.14
CA GLN A 450 10.38 -5.78 4.01
C GLN A 450 11.02 -6.79 4.98
N GLN A 451 12.30 -7.11 4.86
CA GLN A 451 13.00 -7.99 5.81
C GLN A 451 14.30 -7.39 6.34
N GLY A 452 14.45 -7.41 7.67
CA GLY A 452 15.72 -7.07 8.32
C GLY A 452 16.11 -5.60 8.25
N THR A 453 15.22 -4.71 7.81
CA THR A 453 15.52 -3.29 7.60
C THR A 453 15.67 -2.48 8.88
N ALA A 454 16.63 -1.55 8.86
CA ALA A 454 16.73 -0.48 9.84
C ALA A 454 16.45 0.88 9.18
N ILE A 455 15.52 1.63 9.76
CA ILE A 455 15.26 3.03 9.42
C ILE A 455 16.14 3.88 10.33
N LEU A 456 17.09 4.59 9.76
CA LEU A 456 18.05 5.44 10.44
C LEU A 456 17.71 6.90 10.21
N VAL A 457 17.63 7.70 11.28
CA VAL A 457 17.31 9.12 11.18
C VAL A 457 18.43 9.98 11.77
N ALA A 458 18.82 11.04 11.06
CA ALA A 458 19.73 12.04 11.60
C ALA A 458 19.06 12.80 12.76
N LYS A 459 19.79 13.05 13.86
CA LYS A 459 19.22 13.64 15.09
C LYS A 459 18.57 15.01 14.86
N ASN A 460 19.18 15.83 14.01
CA ASN A 460 18.68 17.15 13.64
C ASN A 460 17.44 17.10 12.72
N MET A 461 17.20 15.98 12.05
CA MET A 461 16.03 15.76 11.20
C MET A 461 14.85 15.12 11.94
N LEU A 462 15.04 14.67 13.18
CA LEU A 462 14.06 13.91 13.95
C LEU A 462 12.69 14.61 14.03
N SER A 463 12.66 15.92 14.29
CA SER A 463 11.40 16.69 14.42
C SER A 463 10.60 16.75 13.12
N TYR A 464 11.26 16.71 11.97
CA TYR A 464 10.63 16.77 10.65
C TYR A 464 10.28 15.38 10.13
N ALA A 465 11.03 14.35 10.53
CA ALA A 465 10.96 13.00 9.97
C ALA A 465 9.89 12.09 10.58
N VAL A 466 9.26 12.44 11.72
CA VAL A 466 8.32 11.53 12.42
C VAL A 466 7.22 11.02 11.48
N ARG A 467 6.59 11.93 10.72
CA ARG A 467 5.53 11.57 9.77
C ARG A 467 6.06 10.70 8.64
N ALA A 468 7.19 11.09 8.04
CA ALA A 468 7.82 10.33 6.96
C ALA A 468 8.19 8.89 7.40
N ILE A 469 8.69 8.71 8.63
CA ILE A 469 9.00 7.37 9.19
C ILE A 469 7.73 6.55 9.39
N CYS A 470 6.63 7.18 9.80
CA CYS A 470 5.33 6.53 9.94
C CYS A 470 4.79 6.05 8.59
N GLU A 471 4.81 6.92 7.56
CA GLU A 471 4.39 6.58 6.20
C GLU A 471 5.29 5.50 5.59
N LEU A 472 6.61 5.60 5.77
CA LEU A 472 7.56 4.59 5.34
C LEU A 472 7.28 3.23 6.01
N THR A 473 7.04 3.22 7.32
CA THR A 473 6.70 1.98 8.05
C THR A 473 5.39 1.38 7.55
N TYR A 474 4.42 2.21 7.17
CA TYR A 474 3.18 1.76 6.53
C TYR A 474 3.42 1.15 5.15
N GLN A 475 4.19 1.81 4.28
CA GLN A 475 4.54 1.31 2.95
C GLN A 475 5.35 0.01 3.01
N LEU A 476 6.27 -0.12 3.96
CA LEU A 476 6.98 -1.37 4.21
C LEU A 476 6.04 -2.48 4.68
N ASN A 477 4.91 -2.14 5.32
CA ASN A 477 3.84 -3.06 5.71
C ASN A 477 2.80 -3.33 4.61
N ASP A 478 3.25 -3.33 3.36
CA ASP A 478 2.46 -3.77 2.21
C ASP A 478 2.29 -5.30 2.18
N HIS A 479 1.31 -5.79 2.95
CA HIS A 479 0.88 -7.19 3.01
C HIS A 479 -0.65 -7.23 2.94
N PRO A 480 -1.32 -8.23 2.36
CA PRO A 480 -2.79 -8.27 2.29
C PRO A 480 -3.48 -8.28 3.67
N SER A 481 -3.13 -9.23 4.55
CA SER A 481 -3.64 -9.26 5.94
C SER A 481 -3.45 -7.93 6.66
N ASN A 482 -4.47 -7.41 7.39
CA ASN A 482 -4.43 -6.17 8.21
C ASN A 482 -3.42 -6.16 9.37
N GLU A 483 -2.62 -7.21 9.53
CA GLU A 483 -1.59 -7.31 10.56
C GLU A 483 -0.30 -6.58 10.18
N ILE A 484 0.39 -6.04 11.18
CA ILE A 484 1.75 -5.52 11.01
C ILE A 484 2.73 -6.68 11.01
N LYS A 485 3.03 -7.17 9.80
CA LYS A 485 3.94 -8.28 9.55
C LYS A 485 5.39 -7.86 9.59
N TYR A 486 5.75 -6.68 9.09
CA TYR A 486 7.13 -6.23 8.98
C TYR A 486 7.41 -5.14 10.02
N ARG A 487 8.36 -5.38 10.92
CA ARG A 487 8.68 -4.46 12.02
C ARG A 487 10.09 -3.89 11.82
N PRO A 488 10.28 -2.83 10.99
CA PRO A 488 11.58 -2.21 10.83
C PRO A 488 12.07 -1.67 12.18
N VAL A 489 13.37 -1.77 12.42
CA VAL A 489 13.99 -1.13 13.58
C VAL A 489 14.14 0.35 13.26
N VAL A 490 13.82 1.23 14.20
CA VAL A 490 14.10 2.67 14.04
C VAL A 490 15.21 3.06 15.01
N ASP A 491 16.26 3.70 14.50
CA ASP A 491 17.39 4.19 15.31
C ASP A 491 18.00 5.47 14.70
N PHE A 492 18.99 6.04 15.36
CA PHE A 492 19.70 7.22 14.88
C PHE A 492 20.85 6.86 13.93
N SER A 493 21.17 7.74 12.98
CA SER A 493 22.24 7.54 11.98
C SER A 493 23.60 7.25 12.61
N ASN A 494 23.91 7.82 13.78
CA ASN A 494 25.16 7.57 14.50
C ASN A 494 25.30 6.13 15.04
N ASN A 495 24.23 5.35 15.06
CA ASN A 495 24.24 3.94 15.47
C ASN A 495 24.32 2.95 14.29
N ALA A 496 24.51 3.44 13.06
CA ALA A 496 24.46 2.63 11.83
C ALA A 496 25.37 1.38 11.85
N ALA A 497 26.52 1.46 12.52
CA ALA A 497 27.46 0.35 12.64
C ALA A 497 26.84 -0.93 13.26
N LYS A 498 25.78 -0.81 14.08
CA LYS A 498 25.05 -1.96 14.66
C LYS A 498 24.24 -2.74 13.61
N TYR A 499 24.03 -2.15 12.44
CA TYR A 499 23.13 -2.65 11.40
C TYR A 499 23.88 -3.04 10.12
N LYS A 500 25.20 -3.22 10.17
CA LYS A 500 25.98 -3.77 9.04
C LYS A 500 25.39 -5.11 8.58
N GLY A 501 25.36 -5.32 7.27
CA GLY A 501 24.74 -6.50 6.65
C GLY A 501 23.20 -6.47 6.59
N ARG A 502 22.57 -5.36 6.98
CA ARG A 502 21.12 -5.15 6.84
C ARG A 502 20.84 -4.08 5.78
N ASN A 503 19.66 -4.17 5.18
CA ASN A 503 19.14 -3.08 4.36
C ASN A 503 18.82 -1.88 5.25
N ILE A 504 19.13 -0.67 4.79
CA ILE A 504 18.92 0.54 5.57
C ILE A 504 18.13 1.57 4.78
N VAL A 505 17.23 2.27 5.47
CA VAL A 505 16.63 3.51 4.98
C VAL A 505 17.18 4.65 5.80
N LEU A 506 17.96 5.54 5.19
CA LEU A 506 18.51 6.72 5.86
C LEU A 506 17.65 7.95 5.57
N ILE A 507 17.14 8.61 6.61
CA ILE A 507 16.53 9.93 6.53
C ILE A 507 17.49 10.93 7.15
N SER A 508 18.04 11.83 6.35
CA SER A 508 19.10 12.72 6.78
C SER A 508 19.03 14.10 6.14
N ASP A 509 19.91 14.99 6.62
CA ASP A 509 20.26 16.19 5.89
C ASP A 509 21.54 16.00 5.08
N ARG A 510 21.98 17.06 4.41
CA ARG A 510 23.19 17.08 3.57
C ARG A 510 24.51 16.99 4.35
N GLN A 511 24.49 17.14 5.67
CA GLN A 511 25.68 17.18 6.52
C GLN A 511 25.85 15.91 7.37
N ASP A 512 24.92 14.96 7.24
CA ASP A 512 24.97 13.71 7.97
C ASP A 512 26.22 12.88 7.61
N GLN A 513 26.92 12.42 8.63
CA GLN A 513 28.19 11.71 8.47
C GLN A 513 28.01 10.34 7.81
N LEU A 514 26.89 9.65 8.05
CA LEU A 514 26.63 8.36 7.44
C LEU A 514 26.37 8.51 5.94
N LEU A 515 25.63 9.55 5.54
CA LEU A 515 25.40 9.86 4.12
C LEU A 515 26.72 9.98 3.34
N HIS A 516 27.72 10.64 3.93
CA HIS A 516 29.04 10.83 3.31
C HIS A 516 29.97 9.60 3.38
N SER A 517 29.58 8.56 4.12
CA SER A 517 30.36 7.33 4.20
C SER A 517 30.09 6.36 3.05
N PHE A 518 28.97 6.52 2.35
CA PHE A 518 28.59 5.68 1.22
C PHE A 518 29.42 5.99 -0.01
N GLN A 519 30.03 4.97 -0.59
CA GLN A 519 30.89 5.13 -1.77
C GLN A 519 30.09 5.03 -3.08
N GLU A 520 29.10 4.16 -3.11
CA GLU A 520 28.33 3.80 -4.31
C GLU A 520 27.06 4.65 -4.52
N MET A 521 26.93 5.76 -3.79
CA MET A 521 25.79 6.65 -3.92
C MET A 521 25.76 7.33 -5.31
N PRO A 522 24.62 7.31 -6.05
CA PRO A 522 24.53 7.84 -7.41
C PRO A 522 24.86 9.34 -7.53
N LEU A 523 24.33 10.16 -6.61
CA LEU A 523 24.58 11.59 -6.52
C LEU A 523 25.23 11.94 -5.18
N GLN A 524 26.39 12.60 -5.25
CA GLN A 524 27.06 13.18 -4.09
C GLN A 524 26.39 14.49 -3.68
N TYR A 525 25.36 14.40 -2.84
CA TYR A 525 24.57 15.55 -2.40
C TYR A 525 25.24 16.40 -1.30
N LYS A 526 26.58 16.49 -1.35
CA LYS A 526 27.38 17.41 -0.53
C LYS A 526 27.56 18.76 -1.23
N THR A 527 27.71 18.73 -2.55
CA THR A 527 27.97 19.88 -3.41
C THR A 527 26.83 20.06 -4.40
N ASP A 528 26.60 21.30 -4.82
CA ASP A 528 25.61 21.56 -5.87
C ASP A 528 26.02 20.86 -7.17
N PHE A 529 25.05 20.37 -7.94
CA PHE A 529 25.30 19.62 -9.16
C PHE A 529 24.37 20.04 -10.30
N THR A 530 24.80 19.73 -11.53
CA THR A 530 24.03 19.89 -12.76
C THR A 530 24.01 18.55 -13.50
N ILE A 531 22.82 18.10 -13.90
CA ILE A 531 22.59 16.93 -14.74
C ILE A 531 22.36 17.39 -16.18
N TYR A 532 23.20 16.93 -17.08
CA TYR A 532 23.11 17.16 -18.52
C TYR A 532 22.39 16.00 -19.22
N GLY A 533 21.74 16.30 -20.34
CA GLY A 533 21.18 15.31 -21.22
C GLY A 533 22.18 14.76 -22.22
N GLU A 534 21.73 13.82 -23.05
CA GLU A 534 22.55 13.20 -24.09
C GLU A 534 23.02 14.21 -25.15
N GLN A 535 22.26 15.30 -25.34
CA GLN A 535 22.64 16.40 -26.21
C GLN A 535 23.61 17.36 -25.51
N PRO A 536 24.78 17.67 -26.10
CA PRO A 536 25.77 18.56 -25.50
C PRO A 536 25.18 19.92 -25.12
N GLY A 537 25.31 20.30 -23.84
CA GLY A 537 24.85 21.59 -23.32
C GLY A 537 23.37 21.64 -22.92
N ASN A 538 22.59 20.57 -23.17
CA ASN A 538 21.22 20.48 -22.68
C ASN A 538 21.22 20.18 -21.17
N VAL A 539 20.81 21.14 -20.36
CA VAL A 539 20.69 20.99 -18.90
C VAL A 539 19.32 20.39 -18.62
N ILE A 540 19.27 19.12 -18.19
CA ILE A 540 18.01 18.48 -17.78
C ILE A 540 17.62 18.95 -16.39
N TYR A 541 18.60 19.05 -15.49
CA TYR A 541 18.37 19.53 -14.15
C TYR A 541 19.58 20.29 -13.63
N LYS A 542 19.33 21.41 -12.96
CA LYS A 542 20.33 22.13 -12.21
C LYS A 542 19.76 22.39 -10.84
N LEU A 543 20.52 22.06 -9.81
CA LEU A 543 20.19 22.49 -8.46
C LEU A 543 20.35 24.02 -8.40
N SER A 544 19.26 24.74 -8.68
CA SER A 544 19.25 26.20 -8.84
C SER A 544 19.01 26.94 -7.52
N SER A 545 18.46 26.25 -6.51
CA SER A 545 18.48 26.67 -5.11
C SER A 545 18.51 25.43 -4.20
N PRO A 546 19.51 25.29 -3.31
CA PRO A 546 19.63 24.16 -2.40
C PRO A 546 18.50 24.04 -1.37
N GLU A 547 17.60 25.02 -1.28
CA GLU A 547 16.57 25.12 -0.24
C GLU A 547 15.23 24.44 -0.58
N ALA A 548 15.04 23.87 -1.76
CA ALA A 548 13.68 23.42 -2.17
C ALA A 548 13.58 22.01 -2.75
N SER A 549 14.61 21.16 -2.59
CA SER A 549 14.56 19.79 -3.13
C SER A 549 15.01 18.71 -2.17
N ALA A 550 14.22 17.64 -2.13
CA ALA A 550 14.55 16.38 -1.51
C ALA A 550 15.12 15.43 -2.57
N ILE A 551 16.14 14.66 -2.19
CA ILE A 551 16.74 13.64 -3.04
C ILE A 551 16.58 12.29 -2.37
N SER A 552 15.83 11.41 -3.02
CA SER A 552 15.75 10.00 -2.67
C SER A 552 16.61 9.19 -3.62
N GLN A 553 17.44 8.29 -3.11
CA GLN A 553 18.34 7.46 -3.92
C GLN A 553 18.36 6.04 -3.38
N ILE A 554 18.38 5.06 -4.28
CA ILE A 554 18.54 3.65 -3.93
C ILE A 554 19.77 3.07 -4.61
N PHE A 555 20.62 2.40 -3.83
CA PHE A 555 21.89 1.85 -4.30
C PHE A 555 22.37 0.72 -3.39
N LYS A 556 23.40 -0.01 -3.82
CA LYS A 556 24.08 -1.05 -3.00
C LYS A 556 25.34 -0.45 -2.41
N ASP A 557 25.72 -0.82 -1.19
CA ASP A 557 26.97 -0.38 -0.54
C ASP A 557 27.74 -1.61 0.01
N GLU A 558 29.04 -1.48 0.26
CA GLU A 558 29.84 -2.60 0.81
C GLU A 558 29.34 -3.05 2.19
N ASN A 559 28.92 -2.10 3.05
CA ASN A 559 28.50 -2.43 4.41
C ASN A 559 27.01 -2.78 4.52
N TYR A 560 26.21 -2.40 3.52
CA TYR A 560 24.75 -2.50 3.53
C TYR A 560 24.26 -3.00 2.17
N PRO A 561 23.57 -4.16 2.10
CA PRO A 561 23.21 -4.78 0.82
C PRO A 561 22.37 -3.86 -0.09
N VAL A 562 21.41 -3.13 0.49
CA VAL A 562 20.66 -2.07 -0.19
C VAL A 562 20.45 -0.89 0.76
N VAL A 563 20.71 0.31 0.26
CA VAL A 563 20.53 1.60 0.94
C VAL A 563 19.48 2.40 0.19
N LEU A 564 18.45 2.88 0.90
CA LEU A 564 17.56 3.95 0.45
C LEU A 564 17.87 5.21 1.25
N SER A 565 18.48 6.21 0.64
CA SER A 565 18.74 7.50 1.29
C SER A 565 17.70 8.53 0.87
N VAL A 566 17.03 9.18 1.81
CA VAL A 566 16.13 10.31 1.60
C VAL A 566 16.73 11.53 2.30
N THR A 567 17.26 12.45 1.51
CA THR A 567 18.01 13.61 2.01
C THR A 567 17.30 14.91 1.70
N THR A 568 17.12 15.76 2.70
CA THR A 568 16.49 17.08 2.55
C THR A 568 17.32 18.18 3.20
N PRO A 569 17.23 19.44 2.73
CA PRO A 569 17.75 20.57 3.50
C PRO A 569 17.00 20.69 4.85
N PRO A 570 17.66 21.08 5.95
CA PRO A 570 17.03 21.24 7.26
C PRO A 570 16.36 22.62 7.37
N ASN A 571 15.31 22.86 6.59
CA ASN A 571 14.56 24.11 6.60
C ASN A 571 13.07 23.89 6.94
N ASP A 572 12.28 24.96 6.98
CA ASP A 572 10.86 24.90 7.34
C ASP A 572 10.02 24.00 6.41
N ALA A 573 10.48 23.77 5.17
CA ALA A 573 9.83 22.88 4.21
C ALA A 573 10.24 21.41 4.36
N ALA A 574 11.19 21.08 5.25
CA ALA A 574 11.76 19.73 5.35
C ALA A 574 10.72 18.65 5.65
N ALA A 575 9.76 18.92 6.55
CA ALA A 575 8.72 17.94 6.91
C ALA A 575 7.83 17.60 5.71
N GLU A 576 7.39 18.62 4.98
CA GLU A 576 6.55 18.46 3.77
C GLU A 576 7.33 17.75 2.66
N LEU A 577 8.57 18.16 2.40
CA LEU A 577 9.43 17.53 1.39
C LEU A 577 9.73 16.06 1.71
N LEU A 578 9.94 15.71 2.99
CA LEU A 578 10.13 14.34 3.43
C LEU A 578 8.85 13.51 3.26
N GLU A 579 7.69 14.01 3.68
CA GLU A 579 6.40 13.31 3.49
C GLU A 579 6.15 13.06 2.00
N ASN A 580 6.27 14.10 1.16
CA ASN A 580 6.06 13.99 -0.28
C ASN A 580 7.07 13.04 -0.94
N SER A 581 8.34 13.06 -0.54
CA SER A 581 9.34 12.13 -1.08
C SER A 581 8.97 10.68 -0.81
N ILE A 582 8.50 10.37 0.41
CA ILE A 582 8.06 9.02 0.76
C ILE A 582 6.79 8.64 0.00
N LEU A 583 5.84 9.56 -0.18
CA LEU A 583 4.62 9.30 -0.97
C LEU A 583 4.95 9.04 -2.44
N ASP A 584 5.84 9.84 -3.04
CA ASP A 584 6.27 9.69 -4.44
C ASP A 584 6.96 8.35 -4.71
N LEU A 585 7.72 7.81 -3.74
CA LEU A 585 8.31 6.45 -3.86
C LEU A 585 7.24 5.38 -4.12
N ASN A 586 6.02 5.58 -3.61
CA ASN A 586 4.89 4.68 -3.78
C ASN A 586 4.08 4.96 -5.06
N GLU A 587 4.00 6.21 -5.52
CA GLU A 587 3.31 6.54 -6.79
C GLU A 587 4.11 6.08 -8.02
N GLN A 588 5.45 6.05 -7.92
CA GLN A 588 6.34 5.62 -9.00
C GLN A 588 6.43 4.09 -9.18
N LEU A 589 5.74 3.32 -8.34
CA LEU A 589 5.76 1.84 -8.37
C LEU A 589 5.29 1.26 -9.72
N ASN A 590 4.50 2.02 -10.50
CA ASN A 590 3.98 1.57 -11.78
C ASN A 590 4.84 1.93 -13.00
N LEU A 591 5.79 2.86 -12.89
CA LEU A 591 6.26 3.58 -14.08
C LEU A 591 7.76 3.55 -14.36
N LEU A 592 8.69 3.34 -13.40
CA LEU A 592 10.11 3.60 -13.70
C LEU A 592 11.12 2.66 -13.00
N SER A 593 12.18 2.31 -13.76
CA SER A 593 13.39 1.60 -13.33
C SER A 593 14.50 2.55 -12.83
N GLY A 594 14.14 3.77 -12.43
CA GLY A 594 15.10 4.77 -11.94
C GLY A 594 15.63 4.45 -10.55
N ASN A 595 16.76 5.03 -10.19
CA ASN A 595 17.41 4.85 -8.89
C ASN A 595 17.57 6.17 -8.10
N THR A 596 17.22 7.30 -8.71
CA THR A 596 17.33 8.64 -8.13
C THR A 596 16.03 9.41 -8.39
N LEU A 597 15.41 9.91 -7.33
CA LEU A 597 14.19 10.71 -7.35
C LEU A 597 14.51 12.07 -6.72
N ILE A 598 14.31 13.13 -7.49
CA ILE A 598 14.45 14.51 -7.03
C ILE A 598 13.05 15.10 -6.92
N ASN A 599 12.60 15.35 -5.70
CA ASN A 599 11.31 15.97 -5.42
C ASN A 599 11.53 17.46 -5.11
N SER A 600 10.76 18.31 -5.77
CA SER A 600 10.58 19.74 -5.46
C SER A 600 9.10 20.03 -5.21
N LYS A 601 8.78 21.17 -4.59
CA LYS A 601 7.41 21.55 -4.17
C LYS A 601 6.30 21.27 -5.20
N ASN A 602 6.58 21.39 -6.51
CA ASN A 602 5.58 21.25 -7.57
C ASN A 602 5.92 20.18 -8.62
N SER A 603 7.03 19.46 -8.48
CA SER A 603 7.44 18.46 -9.48
C SER A 603 8.40 17.44 -8.88
N HIS A 604 8.28 16.21 -9.35
CA HIS A 604 9.28 15.17 -9.12
C HIS A 604 9.92 14.76 -10.45
N LEU A 605 11.22 14.49 -10.40
CA LEU A 605 12.00 14.02 -11.54
C LEU A 605 12.69 12.72 -11.14
N VAL A 606 12.59 11.71 -11.99
CA VAL A 606 13.21 10.40 -11.79
C VAL A 606 14.33 10.22 -12.80
N PHE A 607 15.47 9.77 -12.32
CA PHE A 607 16.66 9.51 -13.10
C PHE A 607 17.16 8.09 -12.85
N ASN A 608 17.82 7.53 -13.85
CA ASN A 608 18.67 6.36 -13.71
C ASN A 608 20.12 6.82 -13.86
N LEU A 609 20.80 7.00 -12.72
CA LEU A 609 22.15 7.56 -12.66
C LEU A 609 23.16 6.51 -12.22
N ASP A 610 24.26 6.43 -12.94
CA ASP A 610 25.44 5.72 -12.48
C ASP A 610 26.38 6.71 -11.78
N ARG A 611 27.12 6.24 -10.77
CA ARG A 611 28.09 7.05 -9.99
C ARG A 611 29.08 7.78 -10.89
N ASN A 612 29.52 7.11 -11.96
CA ASN A 612 30.51 7.61 -12.91
C ASN A 612 29.87 8.17 -14.19
N SER A 613 28.60 8.59 -14.13
CA SER A 613 27.95 9.21 -15.28
C SER A 613 28.64 10.53 -15.62
N ASN A 614 29.19 10.62 -16.83
CA ASN A 614 29.77 11.85 -17.39
C ASN A 614 28.76 13.00 -17.52
N ASN A 615 27.48 12.71 -17.27
CA ASN A 615 26.40 13.67 -17.40
C ASN A 615 26.18 14.48 -16.11
N ILE A 616 26.90 14.19 -15.02
CA ILE A 616 26.80 14.92 -13.75
C ILE A 616 28.05 15.79 -13.56
N VAL A 617 27.83 17.09 -13.33
CA VAL A 617 28.91 18.04 -13.02
C VAL A 617 28.66 18.68 -11.67
N TYR A 618 29.61 18.50 -10.74
CA TYR A 618 29.59 19.10 -9.42
C TYR A 618 30.22 20.51 -9.44
N GLN A 619 29.58 21.47 -8.76
CA GLN A 619 30.11 22.81 -8.58
C GLN A 619 31.23 22.79 -7.54
N GLY A 620 32.39 23.35 -7.88
CA GLY A 620 33.56 23.40 -7.00
C GLY A 620 34.70 22.46 -7.41
N ASP A 621 34.44 21.47 -8.26
CA ASP A 621 35.49 20.73 -8.96
C ASP A 621 36.12 21.66 -10.01
N GLY A 622 37.15 22.42 -9.60
CA GLY A 622 37.91 23.33 -10.46
C GLY A 622 38.52 22.64 -11.71
N ASN A 623 38.53 21.31 -11.72
CA ASN A 623 38.94 20.49 -12.84
C ASN A 623 37.83 20.21 -13.85
N GLY A 624 36.54 20.36 -13.54
CA GLY A 624 35.45 19.96 -14.44
C GLY A 624 35.50 20.69 -15.78
N ARG A 625 35.74 22.00 -15.79
CA ARG A 625 35.84 22.78 -17.04
C ARG A 625 37.11 22.48 -17.83
N TRP A 626 38.26 22.30 -17.16
CA TRP A 626 39.52 21.97 -17.84
C TRP A 626 39.53 20.50 -18.29
N GLN A 627 39.06 19.56 -17.48
CA GLN A 627 38.95 18.16 -17.89
C GLN A 627 37.97 17.99 -19.06
N THR A 628 36.84 18.71 -19.06
CA THR A 628 35.91 18.75 -20.20
C THR A 628 36.54 19.42 -21.43
N PHE A 629 37.25 20.54 -21.26
CA PHE A 629 37.97 21.23 -22.35
C PHE A 629 39.11 20.33 -22.90
N TRP A 630 39.90 19.68 -22.05
CA TRP A 630 40.96 18.76 -22.45
C TRP A 630 40.39 17.52 -23.16
N LEU A 631 39.36 16.87 -22.63
CA LEU A 631 38.72 15.72 -23.27
C LEU A 631 38.15 16.07 -24.64
N LYS A 632 37.55 17.25 -24.78
CA LYS A 632 36.95 17.71 -26.04
C LYS A 632 37.98 18.15 -27.08
N TYR A 633 39.07 18.79 -26.66
CA TYR A 633 40.04 19.43 -27.57
C TYR A 633 41.41 18.75 -27.62
N LYS A 634 41.68 17.68 -26.86
CA LYS A 634 43.00 17.01 -26.84
C LYS A 634 43.50 16.60 -28.23
N LEU A 635 42.63 16.09 -29.09
CA LEU A 635 43.00 15.65 -30.44
C LEU A 635 43.30 16.85 -31.34
N VAL A 636 42.54 17.94 -31.21
CA VAL A 636 42.76 19.19 -31.96
C VAL A 636 44.05 19.87 -31.51
N LEU A 637 44.32 19.90 -30.20
CA LEU A 637 45.56 20.44 -29.64
C LEU A 637 46.78 19.60 -30.04
N LEU A 638 46.65 18.27 -30.04
CA LEU A 638 47.71 17.36 -30.51
C LEU A 638 47.98 17.56 -32.00
N ALA A 639 46.93 17.65 -32.83
CA ALA A 639 47.07 17.91 -34.27
C ALA A 639 47.70 19.29 -34.53
N GLY A 640 47.31 20.32 -33.78
CA GLY A 640 47.92 21.65 -33.85
C GLY A 640 49.40 21.64 -33.46
N ALA A 641 49.76 20.92 -32.40
CA ALA A 641 51.16 20.77 -31.99
C ALA A 641 52.00 20.05 -33.05
N LEU A 642 51.48 18.95 -33.62
CA LEU A 642 52.13 18.23 -34.72
C LEU A 642 52.31 19.12 -35.96
N PHE A 643 51.31 19.94 -36.28
CA PHE A 643 51.38 20.89 -37.39
C PHE A 643 52.44 21.97 -37.17
N ILE A 644 52.56 22.49 -35.94
CA ILE A 644 53.60 23.47 -35.59
C ILE A 644 54.99 22.83 -35.66
N ILE A 645 55.17 21.60 -35.17
CA ILE A 645 56.42 20.86 -35.28
C ILE A 645 56.79 20.64 -36.76
N PHE A 646 55.81 20.30 -37.59
CA PHE A 646 56.00 20.15 -39.04
C PHE A 646 56.41 21.47 -39.71
N LEU A 647 55.76 22.59 -39.37
CA LEU A 647 56.13 23.92 -39.86
C LEU A 647 57.53 24.33 -39.39
N ALA A 648 57.89 24.05 -38.13
CA ALA A 648 59.22 24.32 -37.60
C ALA A 648 60.29 23.49 -38.33
N TYR A 649 60.01 22.22 -38.61
CA TYR A 649 60.87 21.36 -39.42
C TYR A 649 61.05 21.91 -40.85
N LEU A 650 59.98 22.34 -41.51
CA LEU A 650 60.05 22.96 -42.84
C LEU A 650 60.84 24.28 -42.82
N TYR A 651 60.69 25.09 -41.77
CA TYR A 651 61.42 26.34 -41.60
C TYR A 651 62.93 26.10 -41.44
N VAL A 652 63.33 25.17 -40.57
CA VAL A 652 64.74 24.79 -40.38
C VAL A 652 65.31 24.22 -41.68
N ARG A 653 64.59 23.33 -42.36
CA ARG A 653 65.01 22.76 -43.65
C ARG A 653 65.17 23.82 -44.73
N SER A 654 64.27 24.80 -44.80
CA SER A 654 64.36 25.95 -45.72
C SER A 654 65.60 26.80 -45.46
N LYS A 655 65.91 27.09 -44.18
CA LYS A 655 67.13 27.80 -43.78
C LYS A 655 68.39 27.03 -44.16
N VAL A 656 68.46 25.73 -43.87
CA VAL A 656 69.61 24.87 -44.24
C VAL A 656 69.82 24.81 -45.76
N ASN A 657 68.76 24.69 -46.54
CA ASN A 657 68.85 24.72 -48.01
C ASN A 657 69.29 26.08 -48.56
N LYS A 658 68.93 27.20 -47.90
CA LYS A 658 69.44 28.54 -48.25
C LYS A 658 70.93 28.69 -47.87
N SER A 659 71.36 28.13 -46.75
CA SER A 659 72.77 28.12 -46.33
C SER A 659 73.66 27.30 -47.26
N GLN A 660 73.16 26.18 -47.78
CA GLN A 660 73.91 25.34 -48.74
C GLN A 660 74.08 26.01 -50.11
N LYS A 661 73.15 26.88 -50.54
CA LYS A 661 73.31 27.66 -51.79
C LYS A 661 74.39 28.74 -51.71
N ILE A 662 74.76 29.21 -50.51
CA ILE A 662 75.80 30.24 -50.31
C ILE A 662 77.21 29.63 -50.36
N VAL A 663 77.36 28.31 -50.16
CA VAL A 663 78.65 27.61 -50.17
C VAL A 663 79.03 27.10 -51.58
N THR A 664 78.11 27.17 -52.55
CA THR A 664 78.33 26.75 -53.96
C THR A 664 78.38 27.92 -54.95
N GLN A 665 78.77 29.13 -54.51
CA GLN A 665 79.16 30.23 -55.41
C GLN A 665 80.64 30.54 -55.29
#